data_AF-A0A9D7ZTC1-F1
#
_entry.id   AF-A0A9D7ZTC1-F1
#
_cell.length_a   1.000
_cell.length_b   1.000
_cell.length_c   1.000
_cell.angle_alpha   90.00
_cell.angle_beta   90.00
_cell.angle_gamma   90.00
#
_symmetry.space_group_name_H-M   'P 1'
#
loop_
_entity.id
_entity.type
_entity.pdbx_description
1 polymer ?
#
loop_
_entity_poly.entity_id
_entity_poly.type
_entity_poly.pdbx_seq_one_letter_code
_entity_poly.pdbx_strand_id
1 'polypeptide(L)'
;MKSKIIRVILIIFLFFAAIGLPRFFKEISGENKTHVIELVAGKYGYTPERIFVNKGDTIIVKPTSKDVTHGFLLDGYPVEFIIKQGGIAYQKYEWEDDAGKLQADWDKVTEIEFTADKSGKFIFRCTQVCGNLHPFMTGELIVAPNTLYYTMIFLSIWVVISLFLWFGSGRRPLQKKGKTLNLFDIIPGLKWLMKRRSFQFFLLFPGFVIFYLFIIASLKGSPVGNHNIAIIIVWILWWFLLKSVFVPLGGRLWCMICPLPAPAEWISRKAFTAVRFIKKPIKGNHHKYTGLGLDWPKKLRNMWLQNIIFLLMISFGIILITRPVATATMFLLILAATLVMAFIFRNRVFCLYLCPVGGFLGNYSMASTTALRVIDKDVCKKHKNKCCLKGSPDGWGCPWNQYPGTMDRNNYCGLCTECVKTCPENNVGFFLRPFGSDRTVKDYSEMYNILIMLVVAIAFSITMLGPWGFIKAAANITESRQIYPFLIYIGVLYTMSLGVFPGIFIFLSRLSAKFAGYKGDVKKLVLQLSYMLIPVGIFAWIAFSLPSIMVNYSYVLNVLSDPLGYGWNIFGTANVSFNPFYPEIVPLIQGLLLLTGLYFGINRVYLSLTGLIADPSKRKKAILLPGFFALAVVNIFLKLYLG
;
A
#
# COMPACT_ATOMS: atom_id res chain seq x y z
N MET A 1 -15.72 -39.12 4.08
CA MET A 1 -15.68 -38.71 2.65
C MET A 1 -16.96 -37.98 2.25
N LYS A 2 -18.16 -38.54 2.52
CA LYS A 2 -19.48 -37.90 2.29
C LYS A 2 -19.61 -36.46 2.82
N SER A 3 -19.19 -36.19 4.06
CA SER A 3 -19.29 -34.83 4.66
C SER A 3 -18.37 -33.77 4.03
N LYS A 4 -17.26 -34.16 3.39
CA LYS A 4 -16.41 -33.23 2.63
C LYS A 4 -17.05 -32.86 1.31
N ILE A 5 -17.60 -33.85 0.59
CA ILE A 5 -18.26 -33.66 -0.70
C ILE A 5 -19.47 -32.72 -0.55
N ILE A 6 -20.32 -32.94 0.46
CA ILE A 6 -21.48 -32.07 0.75
C ILE A 6 -21.04 -30.62 0.97
N ARG A 7 -19.96 -30.38 1.73
CA ARG A 7 -19.45 -29.01 1.96
C ARG A 7 -18.91 -28.37 0.69
N VAL A 8 -18.23 -29.13 -0.17
CA VAL A 8 -17.73 -28.62 -1.46
C VAL A 8 -18.90 -28.25 -2.37
N ILE A 9 -19.91 -29.11 -2.48
CA ILE A 9 -21.13 -28.82 -3.24
C ILE A 9 -21.81 -27.56 -2.72
N LEU A 10 -21.95 -27.43 -1.39
CA LEU A 10 -22.55 -26.24 -0.77
C LEU A 10 -21.72 -24.97 -1.05
N ILE A 11 -20.39 -25.04 -0.98
CA ILE A 11 -19.51 -23.90 -1.31
C ILE A 11 -19.69 -23.47 -2.77
N ILE A 12 -19.76 -24.42 -3.69
CA ILE A 12 -19.96 -24.17 -5.13
C ILE A 12 -21.36 -23.58 -5.37
N PHE A 13 -22.39 -24.16 -4.75
CA PHE A 13 -23.75 -23.64 -4.85
C PHE A 13 -23.85 -22.19 -4.35
N LEU A 14 -23.30 -21.90 -3.17
CA LEU A 14 -23.29 -20.55 -2.61
C LEU A 14 -22.47 -19.57 -3.46
N PHE A 15 -21.46 -20.04 -4.20
CA PHE A 15 -20.69 -19.20 -5.13
C PHE A 15 -21.57 -18.74 -6.29
N PHE A 16 -22.27 -19.69 -6.94
CA PHE A 16 -23.21 -19.35 -8.02
C PHE A 16 -24.37 -18.50 -7.51
N ALA A 17 -24.88 -18.76 -6.30
CA ALA A 17 -25.89 -17.91 -5.68
C ALA A 17 -25.38 -16.49 -5.44
N ALA A 18 -24.14 -16.32 -4.95
CA ALA A 18 -23.54 -15.00 -4.72
C ALA A 18 -23.35 -14.18 -6.01
N ILE A 19 -23.18 -14.85 -7.15
CA ILE A 19 -23.10 -14.19 -8.47
C ILE A 19 -24.49 -13.94 -9.07
N GLY A 20 -25.42 -14.88 -8.93
CA GLY A 20 -26.74 -14.85 -9.56
C GLY A 20 -27.75 -13.95 -8.84
N LEU A 21 -27.81 -13.98 -7.50
CA LEU A 21 -28.79 -13.20 -6.71
C LEU A 21 -28.75 -11.70 -7.01
N PRO A 22 -27.58 -11.03 -7.06
CA PRO A 22 -27.52 -9.60 -7.39
C PRO A 22 -28.07 -9.22 -8.76
N ARG A 23 -28.07 -10.17 -9.71
CA ARG A 23 -28.62 -9.97 -11.06
C ARG A 23 -30.13 -10.20 -11.10
N PHE A 24 -30.63 -11.11 -10.26
CA PHE A 24 -32.05 -11.46 -10.21
C PHE A 24 -32.91 -10.37 -9.56
N PHE A 25 -32.37 -9.61 -8.60
CA PHE A 25 -33.10 -8.55 -7.90
C PHE A 25 -33.24 -7.23 -8.68
N LYS A 26 -33.06 -7.23 -10.02
CA LYS A 26 -33.17 -5.99 -10.81
C LYS A 26 -33.74 -6.18 -12.22
N GLU A 27 -35.04 -5.95 -12.31
CA GLU A 27 -35.72 -5.58 -13.55
C GLU A 27 -36.97 -4.76 -13.22
N ILE A 28 -36.75 -3.53 -12.75
CA ILE A 28 -37.75 -2.45 -12.82
C ILE A 28 -36.97 -1.21 -13.26
N SER A 29 -36.60 -1.16 -14.55
CA SER A 29 -36.35 0.14 -15.17
C SER A 29 -37.71 0.81 -15.29
N GLY A 30 -37.93 1.88 -14.53
CA GLY A 30 -38.98 2.83 -14.89
C GLY A 30 -38.72 3.40 -16.28
N GLU A 31 -39.67 4.15 -16.83
CA GLU A 31 -39.45 4.88 -18.09
C GLU A 31 -38.14 5.67 -18.05
N ASN A 32 -37.41 5.67 -19.17
CA ASN A 32 -36.17 6.43 -19.31
C ASN A 32 -36.47 7.91 -19.06
N LYS A 33 -35.71 8.53 -18.16
CA LYS A 33 -35.87 9.94 -17.80
C LYS A 33 -34.73 10.77 -18.37
N THR A 34 -35.04 12.02 -18.68
CA THR A 34 -34.03 13.03 -18.97
C THR A 34 -33.68 13.77 -17.69
N HIS A 35 -32.40 13.82 -17.34
CA HIS A 35 -31.87 14.56 -16.20
C HIS A 35 -31.03 15.73 -16.67
N VAL A 36 -31.39 16.94 -16.25
CA VAL A 36 -30.57 18.14 -16.47
C VAL A 36 -29.71 18.37 -15.25
N ILE A 37 -28.39 18.33 -15.42
CA ILE A 37 -27.41 18.44 -14.35
C ILE A 37 -26.62 19.74 -14.50
N GLU A 38 -26.81 20.66 -13.56
CA GLU A 38 -25.93 21.81 -13.39
C GLU A 38 -24.62 21.36 -12.74
N LEU A 39 -23.57 21.25 -13.54
CA LEU A 39 -22.28 20.75 -13.08
C LEU A 39 -21.32 21.91 -12.86
N VAL A 40 -21.06 22.25 -11.61
CA VAL A 40 -20.09 23.28 -11.21
C VAL A 40 -18.74 22.62 -10.93
N ALA A 41 -17.73 22.96 -11.71
CA ALA A 41 -16.35 22.58 -11.47
C ALA A 41 -15.64 23.65 -10.62
N GLY A 42 -14.90 23.21 -9.61
CA GLY A 42 -14.05 24.09 -8.80
C GLY A 42 -12.82 23.34 -8.31
N LYS A 43 -11.86 24.07 -7.73
CA LYS A 43 -10.70 23.43 -7.11
C LYS A 43 -11.14 22.31 -6.17
N TYR A 44 -10.54 21.14 -6.40
CA TYR A 44 -10.66 19.91 -5.62
C TYR A 44 -11.89 19.03 -5.88
N GLY A 45 -12.85 19.44 -6.71
CA GLY A 45 -14.00 18.59 -6.99
C GLY A 45 -15.08 19.22 -7.87
N TYR A 46 -16.17 18.50 -8.00
CA TYR A 46 -17.34 18.90 -8.78
C TYR A 46 -18.57 18.97 -7.89
N THR A 47 -19.54 19.80 -8.27
CA THR A 47 -20.86 19.86 -7.64
C THR A 47 -21.93 19.69 -8.73
N PRO A 48 -22.81 18.68 -8.66
CA PRO A 48 -22.85 17.63 -7.66
C PRO A 48 -21.62 16.70 -7.75
N GLU A 49 -21.18 16.20 -6.60
CA GLU A 49 -20.01 15.31 -6.48
C GLU A 49 -20.34 13.86 -6.89
N ARG A 50 -21.63 13.50 -6.81
CA ARG A 50 -22.19 12.21 -7.23
C ARG A 50 -23.49 12.43 -8.01
N ILE A 51 -23.59 11.79 -9.16
CA ILE A 51 -24.77 11.80 -10.04
C ILE A 51 -25.36 10.39 -10.02
N PHE A 52 -26.65 10.25 -9.73
CA PHE A 52 -27.36 8.97 -9.68
C PHE A 52 -28.43 8.93 -10.76
N VAL A 53 -28.35 7.92 -11.63
CA VAL A 53 -29.29 7.72 -12.75
C VAL A 53 -29.58 6.24 -12.93
N ASN A 54 -30.58 5.91 -13.75
CA ASN A 54 -30.82 4.55 -14.22
C ASN A 54 -30.19 4.32 -15.59
N LYS A 55 -29.87 3.06 -15.89
CA LYS A 55 -29.43 2.65 -17.21
C LYS A 55 -30.54 2.99 -18.22
N GLY A 56 -30.19 3.70 -19.28
CA GLY A 56 -31.11 4.18 -20.31
C GLY A 56 -31.57 5.63 -20.12
N ASP A 57 -31.33 6.24 -18.96
CA ASP A 57 -31.61 7.66 -18.75
C ASP A 57 -30.72 8.54 -19.64
N THR A 58 -31.26 9.67 -20.08
CA THR A 58 -30.53 10.69 -20.84
C THR A 58 -30.04 11.78 -19.88
N ILE A 59 -28.78 12.18 -20.00
CA ILE A 59 -28.15 13.17 -19.14
C ILE A 59 -27.76 14.38 -19.98
N ILE A 60 -28.27 15.54 -19.61
CA ILE A 60 -27.90 16.83 -20.16
C ILE A 60 -27.06 17.57 -19.13
N VAL A 61 -25.79 17.78 -19.39
CA VAL A 61 -24.85 18.47 -18.50
C VAL A 61 -24.74 19.94 -18.90
N LYS A 62 -24.95 20.84 -17.93
CA LYS A 62 -24.73 22.28 -18.04
C LYS A 62 -23.48 22.66 -17.22
N PRO A 63 -22.28 22.59 -17.81
CA PRO A 63 -21.05 22.79 -17.06
C PRO A 63 -20.74 24.27 -16.84
N THR A 64 -20.32 24.60 -15.62
CA THR A 64 -19.81 25.94 -15.28
C THR A 64 -18.54 25.81 -14.43
N SER A 65 -17.60 26.75 -14.57
CA SER A 65 -16.43 26.82 -13.70
C SER A 65 -16.56 27.93 -12.67
N LYS A 66 -16.22 27.63 -11.41
CA LYS A 66 -16.24 28.57 -10.29
C LYS A 66 -14.95 29.39 -10.15
N ASP A 67 -13.81 28.89 -10.65
CA ASP A 67 -12.50 29.48 -10.35
C ASP A 67 -11.49 29.48 -11.50
N VAL A 68 -11.13 28.36 -12.10
CA VAL A 68 -10.12 28.27 -13.18
C VAL A 68 -10.62 27.39 -14.32
N THR A 69 -9.88 27.29 -15.41
CA THR A 69 -10.23 26.30 -16.45
C THR A 69 -10.12 24.89 -15.88
N HIS A 70 -11.19 24.11 -16.07
CA HIS A 70 -11.25 22.70 -15.69
C HIS A 70 -11.47 21.84 -16.93
N GLY A 71 -11.19 20.55 -16.79
CA GLY A 71 -11.59 19.54 -17.74
C GLY A 71 -12.68 18.65 -17.16
N PHE A 72 -13.25 17.84 -18.03
CA PHE A 72 -14.15 16.76 -17.70
C PHE A 72 -13.88 15.62 -18.66
N LEU A 73 -13.58 14.45 -18.14
CA LEU A 73 -13.50 13.18 -18.87
C LEU A 73 -14.29 12.15 -18.07
N LEU A 74 -15.29 11.53 -18.68
CA LEU A 74 -16.07 10.46 -18.05
C LEU A 74 -15.50 9.09 -18.42
N ASP A 75 -14.91 8.39 -17.46
CA ASP A 75 -14.33 7.06 -17.68
C ASP A 75 -15.38 6.10 -18.27
N GLY A 76 -15.09 5.49 -19.41
CA GLY A 76 -15.96 4.52 -20.10
C GLY A 76 -17.04 5.13 -21.01
N TYR A 77 -17.12 6.44 -21.15
CA TYR A 77 -17.99 7.15 -22.10
C TYR A 77 -17.15 8.06 -23.00
N PRO A 78 -17.55 8.28 -24.27
CA PRO A 78 -16.87 9.21 -25.17
C PRO A 78 -17.25 10.67 -24.87
N VAL A 79 -17.16 11.08 -23.60
CA VAL A 79 -17.55 12.41 -23.13
C VAL A 79 -16.32 13.09 -22.53
N GLU A 80 -15.77 14.03 -23.30
CA GLU A 80 -14.65 14.88 -22.89
C GLU A 80 -14.95 16.35 -23.23
N PHE A 81 -14.80 17.26 -22.27
CA PHE A 81 -14.94 18.69 -22.50
C PHE A 81 -14.09 19.55 -21.56
N ILE A 82 -13.77 20.77 -22.00
CA ILE A 82 -13.07 21.80 -21.23
C ILE A 82 -14.08 22.83 -20.76
N ILE A 83 -14.03 23.21 -19.49
CA ILE A 83 -14.92 24.16 -18.84
C ILE A 83 -14.14 25.44 -18.56
N LYS A 84 -14.46 26.54 -19.25
CA LYS A 84 -13.89 27.87 -18.98
C LYS A 84 -14.81 28.67 -18.06
N GLN A 85 -14.29 29.77 -17.50
CA GLN A 85 -15.09 30.71 -16.73
C GLN A 85 -16.21 31.31 -17.61
N GLY A 86 -17.35 31.63 -16.99
CA GLY A 86 -18.51 32.21 -17.69
C GLY A 86 -19.43 31.18 -18.38
N GLY A 87 -19.35 29.89 -18.02
CA GLY A 87 -20.23 28.84 -18.53
C GLY A 87 -19.94 28.41 -19.97
N ILE A 88 -18.76 28.73 -20.50
CA ILE A 88 -18.33 28.32 -21.83
C ILE A 88 -17.69 26.94 -21.73
N ALA A 89 -18.25 25.95 -22.42
CA ALA A 89 -17.63 24.64 -22.58
C ALA A 89 -17.15 24.43 -24.02
N TYR A 90 -16.07 23.65 -24.14
CA TYR A 90 -15.55 23.16 -25.40
C TYR A 90 -15.60 21.64 -25.37
N GLN A 91 -16.45 21.02 -26.18
CA GLN A 91 -16.56 19.57 -26.26
C GLN A 91 -15.61 19.05 -27.32
N LYS A 92 -14.87 18.00 -26.98
CA LYS A 92 -14.00 17.31 -27.93
C LYS A 92 -14.85 16.39 -28.81
N TYR A 93 -14.61 16.45 -30.12
CA TYR A 93 -15.15 15.48 -31.06
C TYR A 93 -14.01 14.84 -31.85
N GLU A 94 -14.17 13.56 -32.17
CA GLU A 94 -13.20 12.77 -32.92
C GLU A 94 -13.87 12.24 -34.19
N TRP A 95 -13.16 12.27 -35.30
CA TRP A 95 -13.63 11.73 -36.58
C TRP A 95 -12.48 11.03 -37.30
N GLU A 96 -12.82 10.11 -38.19
CA GLU A 96 -11.86 9.48 -39.09
C GLU A 96 -11.85 10.24 -40.41
N ASP A 97 -10.68 10.67 -40.87
CA ASP A 97 -10.55 11.29 -42.19
C ASP A 97 -10.60 10.26 -43.31
N ASP A 98 -10.70 10.72 -44.56
CA ASP A 98 -10.79 9.87 -45.75
C ASP A 98 -9.58 8.91 -45.91
N ALA A 99 -8.47 9.17 -45.19
CA ALA A 99 -7.27 8.33 -45.17
C ALA A 99 -7.26 7.32 -44.01
N GLY A 100 -8.34 7.21 -43.25
CA GLY A 100 -8.45 6.32 -42.10
C GLY A 100 -7.71 6.83 -40.85
N LYS A 101 -7.32 8.11 -40.82
CA LYS A 101 -6.59 8.70 -39.71
C LYS A 101 -7.56 9.41 -38.78
N LEU A 102 -7.48 9.06 -37.49
CA LEU A 102 -8.28 9.69 -36.45
C LEU A 102 -7.82 11.14 -36.23
N GLN A 103 -8.75 12.08 -36.35
CA GLN A 103 -8.60 13.51 -36.11
C GLN A 103 -9.46 13.92 -34.91
N ALA A 104 -9.12 15.03 -34.26
CA ALA A 104 -9.86 15.55 -33.11
C ALA A 104 -9.85 17.08 -33.09
N ASP A 105 -10.98 17.70 -32.73
CA ASP A 105 -11.13 19.15 -32.59
C ASP A 105 -12.17 19.49 -31.50
N TRP A 106 -12.42 20.78 -31.26
CA TRP A 106 -13.17 21.30 -30.11
C TRP A 106 -14.29 22.26 -30.50
N ASP A 107 -15.53 21.89 -30.19
CA ASP A 107 -16.72 22.72 -30.45
C ASP A 107 -17.17 23.48 -29.21
N LYS A 108 -17.53 24.75 -29.39
CA LYS A 108 -18.12 25.56 -28.32
C LYS A 108 -19.57 25.14 -28.10
N VAL A 109 -19.87 24.62 -26.91
CA VAL A 109 -21.20 24.13 -26.51
C VAL A 109 -21.67 24.76 -25.21
N THR A 110 -22.99 24.86 -25.02
CA THR A 110 -23.61 25.29 -23.77
C THR A 110 -24.12 24.12 -22.93
N GLU A 111 -24.47 23.02 -23.58
CA GLU A 111 -25.01 21.80 -22.97
C GLU A 111 -24.39 20.58 -23.65
N ILE A 112 -24.15 19.51 -22.88
CA ILE A 112 -23.62 18.25 -23.39
C ILE A 112 -24.63 17.15 -23.07
N GLU A 113 -25.09 16.42 -24.09
CA GLU A 113 -26.06 15.34 -23.94
C GLU A 113 -25.42 13.96 -24.16
N PHE A 114 -25.72 13.00 -23.29
CA PHE A 114 -25.37 11.60 -23.50
C PHE A 114 -26.33 10.64 -22.79
N THR A 115 -26.44 9.40 -23.27
CA THR A 115 -27.25 8.36 -22.63
C THR A 115 -26.40 7.53 -21.66
N ALA A 116 -26.92 7.25 -20.46
CA ALA A 116 -26.31 6.33 -19.49
C ALA A 116 -26.56 4.87 -19.90
N ASP A 117 -25.89 4.39 -20.93
CA ASP A 117 -26.09 3.05 -21.52
C ASP A 117 -25.41 1.92 -20.73
N LYS A 118 -24.47 2.23 -19.83
CA LYS A 118 -23.71 1.25 -19.06
C LYS A 118 -24.03 1.32 -17.57
N SER A 119 -24.28 0.16 -16.98
CA SER A 119 -24.52 -0.04 -15.55
C SER A 119 -23.24 -0.06 -14.72
N GLY A 120 -23.26 0.55 -13.54
CA GLY A 120 -22.14 0.54 -12.61
C GLY A 120 -21.77 1.91 -12.07
N LYS A 121 -20.56 2.02 -11.51
CA LYS A 121 -19.96 3.27 -11.07
C LYS A 121 -18.86 3.68 -12.05
N PHE A 122 -18.96 4.90 -12.54
CA PHE A 122 -18.01 5.55 -13.43
C PHE A 122 -17.45 6.79 -12.74
N ILE A 123 -16.19 7.09 -13.01
CA ILE A 123 -15.51 8.25 -12.42
C ILE A 123 -15.35 9.28 -13.53
N PHE A 124 -15.72 10.53 -13.26
CA PHE A 124 -15.34 11.64 -14.12
C PHE A 124 -14.22 12.46 -13.49
N ARG A 125 -13.31 12.96 -14.33
CA ARG A 125 -12.01 13.52 -13.92
C ARG A 125 -11.73 14.84 -14.60
N CYS A 126 -10.87 15.64 -13.97
CA CYS A 126 -10.36 16.85 -14.59
C CYS A 126 -9.19 16.51 -15.52
N THR A 127 -9.25 16.89 -16.79
CA THR A 127 -8.15 16.74 -17.77
C THR A 127 -7.25 17.98 -17.83
N GLN A 128 -7.67 19.10 -17.24
CA GLN A 128 -6.92 20.36 -17.23
C GLN A 128 -6.25 20.59 -15.89
N VAL A 129 -4.97 21.00 -15.92
CA VAL A 129 -4.20 21.26 -14.69
C VAL A 129 -4.78 22.46 -13.93
N CYS A 130 -5.68 22.18 -12.99
CA CYS A 130 -6.48 23.19 -12.28
C CYS A 130 -5.93 23.56 -10.87
N GLY A 131 -4.82 22.95 -10.45
CA GLY A 131 -4.16 23.21 -9.17
C GLY A 131 -3.39 22.00 -8.63
N ASN A 132 -2.83 22.13 -7.42
CA ASN A 132 -1.97 21.11 -6.80
C ASN A 132 -2.64 19.73 -6.65
N LEU A 133 -3.96 19.72 -6.46
CA LEU A 133 -4.78 18.53 -6.25
C LEU A 133 -5.47 18.03 -7.52
N HIS A 134 -5.11 18.55 -8.70
CA HIS A 134 -5.68 18.16 -9.99
C HIS A 134 -5.77 16.63 -10.20
N PRO A 135 -4.73 15.80 -9.93
CA PRO A 135 -4.81 14.35 -10.12
C PRO A 135 -5.86 13.64 -9.27
N PHE A 136 -6.36 14.32 -8.22
CA PHE A 136 -7.36 13.82 -7.30
C PHE A 136 -8.72 14.49 -7.50
N MET A 137 -8.88 15.35 -8.50
CA MET A 137 -10.17 15.99 -8.81
C MET A 137 -11.05 15.00 -9.57
N THR A 138 -11.99 14.40 -8.84
CA THR A 138 -12.89 13.34 -9.32
C THR A 138 -14.32 13.59 -8.88
N GLY A 139 -15.27 13.11 -9.66
CA GLY A 139 -16.66 12.92 -9.27
C GLY A 139 -17.17 11.55 -9.73
N GLU A 140 -18.39 11.17 -9.33
CA GLU A 140 -18.93 9.84 -9.59
C GLU A 140 -20.25 9.89 -10.36
N LEU A 141 -20.38 9.11 -11.43
CA LEU A 141 -21.64 8.76 -12.06
C LEU A 141 -22.02 7.33 -11.66
N ILE A 142 -23.20 7.16 -11.06
CA ILE A 142 -23.69 5.87 -10.58
C ILE A 142 -24.95 5.52 -11.35
N VAL A 143 -24.82 4.54 -12.24
CA VAL A 143 -25.88 4.07 -13.12
C VAL A 143 -26.45 2.77 -12.55
N ALA A 144 -27.67 2.82 -12.03
CA ALA A 144 -28.38 1.63 -11.58
C ALA A 144 -28.84 0.78 -12.78
N PRO A 145 -28.76 -0.57 -12.76
CA PRO A 145 -28.13 -1.45 -11.77
C PRO A 145 -26.64 -1.25 -11.49
N ASN A 146 -26.20 -1.14 -10.23
CA ASN A 146 -24.78 -1.36 -9.91
C ASN A 146 -24.52 -2.83 -9.55
N THR A 147 -24.64 -3.73 -10.53
CA THR A 147 -24.53 -5.19 -10.33
C THR A 147 -23.18 -5.58 -9.76
N LEU A 148 -22.09 -4.97 -10.23
CA LEU A 148 -20.73 -5.29 -9.81
C LEU A 148 -20.53 -5.07 -8.30
N TYR A 149 -20.99 -3.95 -7.75
CA TYR A 149 -20.91 -3.67 -6.31
C TYR A 149 -21.59 -4.77 -5.49
N TYR A 150 -22.85 -5.07 -5.80
CA TYR A 150 -23.60 -6.09 -5.07
C TYR A 150 -22.98 -7.48 -5.23
N THR A 151 -22.54 -7.86 -6.44
CA THR A 151 -21.80 -9.12 -6.65
C THR A 151 -20.56 -9.21 -5.76
N MET A 152 -19.77 -8.14 -5.62
CA MET A 152 -18.60 -8.17 -4.74
C MET A 152 -18.96 -8.26 -3.25
N ILE A 153 -20.05 -7.61 -2.81
CA ILE A 153 -20.55 -7.75 -1.44
C ILE A 153 -20.96 -9.21 -1.16
N PHE A 154 -21.76 -9.81 -2.04
CA PHE A 154 -22.18 -11.21 -1.88
C PHE A 154 -20.99 -12.18 -1.95
N LEU A 155 -20.03 -11.94 -2.84
CA LEU A 155 -18.79 -12.72 -2.90
C LEU A 155 -17.94 -12.58 -1.63
N SER A 156 -17.90 -11.41 -1.00
CA SER A 156 -17.16 -11.23 0.27
C SER A 156 -17.76 -12.07 1.40
N ILE A 157 -19.09 -12.12 1.48
CA ILE A 157 -19.83 -12.95 2.44
C ILE A 157 -19.57 -14.43 2.12
N TRP A 158 -19.64 -14.80 0.84
CA TRP A 158 -19.35 -16.15 0.37
C TRP A 158 -17.93 -16.60 0.76
N VAL A 159 -16.91 -15.75 0.62
CA VAL A 159 -15.52 -16.08 1.04
C VAL A 159 -15.47 -16.43 2.52
N VAL A 160 -16.13 -15.66 3.39
CA VAL A 160 -16.18 -15.93 4.83
C VAL A 160 -16.90 -17.24 5.11
N ILE A 161 -18.12 -17.42 4.59
CA ILE A 161 -18.91 -18.65 4.81
C ILE A 161 -18.13 -19.88 4.33
N SER A 162 -17.53 -19.80 3.14
CA SER A 162 -16.75 -20.88 2.53
C SER A 162 -15.57 -21.29 3.40
N LEU A 163 -14.83 -20.32 3.96
CA LEU A 163 -13.74 -20.60 4.88
C LEU A 163 -14.23 -21.28 6.16
N PHE A 164 -15.34 -20.82 6.75
CA PHE A 164 -15.90 -21.41 7.97
C PHE A 164 -16.45 -22.83 7.75
N LEU A 165 -17.05 -23.11 6.59
CA LEU A 165 -17.45 -24.45 6.16
C LEU A 165 -16.22 -25.35 5.96
N TRP A 166 -15.15 -24.80 5.38
CA TRP A 166 -13.92 -25.51 5.10
C TRP A 166 -13.10 -25.83 6.37
N PHE A 167 -13.10 -24.94 7.37
CA PHE A 167 -12.37 -25.14 8.61
C PHE A 167 -12.81 -26.44 9.32
N GLY A 168 -11.86 -27.19 9.85
CA GLY A 168 -12.12 -28.47 10.54
C GLY A 168 -12.57 -29.63 9.63
N SER A 169 -12.55 -29.49 8.30
CA SER A 169 -12.90 -30.56 7.35
C SER A 169 -11.86 -31.67 7.24
N GLY A 170 -10.74 -31.63 7.98
CA GLY A 170 -9.79 -32.74 8.05
C GLY A 170 -8.79 -32.63 9.21
N ARG A 171 -8.27 -33.80 9.64
CA ARG A 171 -7.00 -33.90 10.37
C ARG A 171 -5.90 -33.42 9.41
N ARG A 172 -5.64 -32.11 9.33
CA ARG A 172 -4.35 -31.67 8.81
C ARG A 172 -3.33 -32.06 9.90
N PRO A 173 -2.36 -32.94 9.63
CA PRO A 173 -1.29 -33.16 10.59
C PRO A 173 -0.69 -31.81 10.95
N LEU A 174 -0.29 -31.65 12.21
CA LEU A 174 0.53 -30.53 12.68
C LEU A 174 1.57 -30.23 11.59
N GLN A 175 1.40 -29.05 11.00
CA GLN A 175 2.10 -28.47 9.86
C GLN A 175 3.41 -29.20 9.48
N LYS A 176 3.39 -30.04 8.43
CA LYS A 176 4.60 -30.20 7.60
C LYS A 176 5.00 -28.77 7.24
N LYS A 177 6.17 -28.29 7.68
CA LYS A 177 6.75 -27.01 7.23
C LYS A 177 6.51 -26.96 5.73
N GLY A 178 5.73 -25.97 5.26
CA GLY A 178 5.47 -25.85 3.82
C GLY A 178 6.80 -25.90 3.09
N LYS A 179 6.89 -26.63 1.96
CA LYS A 179 8.14 -26.79 1.21
C LYS A 179 8.72 -25.39 0.96
N THR A 180 9.75 -25.03 1.73
CA THR A 180 10.50 -23.79 1.53
C THR A 180 11.59 -24.10 0.54
N LEU A 181 11.60 -23.39 -0.57
CA LEU A 181 12.60 -23.58 -1.61
C LEU A 181 13.74 -22.60 -1.35
N ASN A 182 14.96 -23.10 -1.19
CA ASN A 182 16.12 -22.24 -1.05
C ASN A 182 16.54 -21.74 -2.43
N LEU A 183 16.38 -20.44 -2.67
CA LEU A 183 16.68 -19.79 -3.94
C LEU A 183 18.18 -19.87 -4.29
N PHE A 184 19.05 -20.04 -3.29
CA PHE A 184 20.47 -20.28 -3.54
C PHE A 184 20.76 -21.61 -4.23
N ASP A 185 19.87 -22.59 -4.09
CA ASP A 185 20.03 -23.91 -4.70
C ASP A 185 19.36 -23.96 -6.09
N ILE A 186 18.45 -23.01 -6.38
CA ILE A 186 17.68 -22.93 -7.63
C ILE A 186 18.32 -21.98 -8.64
N ILE A 187 18.80 -20.82 -8.20
CA ILE A 187 19.32 -19.77 -9.08
C ILE A 187 20.86 -19.81 -9.03
N PRO A 188 21.52 -20.31 -10.09
CA PRO A 188 22.98 -20.35 -10.15
C PRO A 188 23.58 -18.94 -9.97
N GLY A 189 24.68 -18.85 -9.22
CA GLY A 189 25.39 -17.59 -9.02
C GLY A 189 24.75 -16.61 -8.03
N LEU A 190 23.48 -16.77 -7.62
CA LEU A 190 22.81 -15.85 -6.69
C LEU A 190 23.53 -15.75 -5.33
N LYS A 191 23.92 -16.89 -4.77
CA LYS A 191 24.66 -16.95 -3.50
C LYS A 191 26.03 -16.29 -3.62
N TRP A 192 26.71 -16.52 -4.73
CA TRP A 192 28.00 -15.89 -5.04
C TRP A 192 27.86 -14.38 -5.13
N LEU A 193 26.83 -13.89 -5.83
CA LEU A 193 26.55 -12.45 -5.97
C LEU A 193 26.28 -11.81 -4.61
N MET A 194 25.41 -12.41 -3.79
CA MET A 194 25.06 -11.88 -2.47
C MET A 194 26.21 -11.97 -1.44
N LYS A 195 27.21 -12.82 -1.68
CA LYS A 195 28.45 -12.88 -0.89
C LYS A 195 29.46 -11.80 -1.25
N ARG A 196 29.34 -11.15 -2.42
CA ARG A 196 30.26 -10.07 -2.80
C ARG A 196 30.16 -8.90 -1.82
N ARG A 197 31.32 -8.39 -1.38
CA ARG A 197 31.40 -7.23 -0.47
C ARG A 197 30.69 -6.02 -1.06
N SER A 198 30.89 -5.77 -2.35
CA SER A 198 30.31 -4.68 -3.12
C SER A 198 28.81 -4.81 -3.41
N PHE A 199 28.17 -5.96 -3.14
CA PHE A 199 26.76 -6.20 -3.47
C PHE A 199 25.82 -5.13 -2.91
N GLN A 200 25.96 -4.78 -1.62
CA GLN A 200 25.11 -3.77 -1.00
C GLN A 200 25.40 -2.37 -1.56
N PHE A 201 26.67 -2.05 -1.85
CA PHE A 201 27.05 -0.77 -2.44
C PHE A 201 26.45 -0.60 -3.84
N PHE A 202 26.57 -1.60 -4.72
CA PHE A 202 26.03 -1.53 -6.08
C PHE A 202 24.49 -1.45 -6.13
N LEU A 203 23.80 -1.96 -5.11
CA LEU A 203 22.36 -1.80 -4.98
C LEU A 203 21.96 -0.41 -4.48
N LEU A 204 22.72 0.14 -3.53
CA LEU A 204 22.43 1.43 -2.90
C LEU A 204 22.87 2.62 -3.75
N PHE A 205 23.99 2.52 -4.48
CA PHE A 205 24.62 3.64 -5.17
C PHE A 205 23.75 4.24 -6.29
N PRO A 206 23.17 3.45 -7.22
CA PRO A 206 22.28 4.01 -8.24
C PRO A 206 21.06 4.69 -7.60
N GLY A 207 20.46 4.04 -6.60
CA GLY A 207 19.34 4.61 -5.85
C GLY A 207 19.72 5.91 -5.13
N PHE A 208 20.95 6.02 -4.63
CA PHE A 208 21.47 7.23 -3.98
C PHE A 208 21.63 8.38 -4.96
N VAL A 209 22.21 8.12 -6.14
CA VAL A 209 22.33 9.13 -7.21
C VAL A 209 20.95 9.62 -7.65
N ILE A 210 20.04 8.68 -7.96
CA ILE A 210 18.66 9.00 -8.37
C ILE A 210 17.94 9.79 -7.27
N PHE A 211 18.10 9.41 -6.01
CA PHE A 211 17.48 10.10 -4.89
C PHE A 211 17.97 11.55 -4.73
N TYR A 212 19.27 11.81 -4.93
CA TYR A 212 19.79 13.18 -4.91
C TYR A 212 19.28 14.00 -6.10
N LEU A 213 19.17 13.39 -7.28
CA LEU A 213 18.53 14.01 -8.45
C LEU A 213 17.07 14.36 -8.17
N PHE A 214 16.31 13.52 -7.45
CA PHE A 214 14.94 13.86 -7.04
C PHE A 214 14.88 15.06 -6.10
N ILE A 215 15.82 15.22 -5.18
CA ILE A 215 15.90 16.41 -4.32
C ILE A 215 16.16 17.66 -5.18
N ILE A 216 17.11 17.59 -6.12
CA ILE A 216 17.40 18.70 -7.03
C ILE A 216 16.18 19.03 -7.90
N ALA A 217 15.57 18.03 -8.53
CA ALA A 217 14.39 18.20 -9.37
C ALA A 217 13.20 18.76 -8.58
N SER A 218 13.08 18.41 -7.30
CA SER A 218 12.02 18.92 -6.43
C SER A 218 12.22 20.38 -6.01
N LEU A 219 13.47 20.85 -5.95
CA LEU A 219 13.80 22.22 -5.53
C LEU A 219 13.95 23.18 -6.71
N LYS A 220 14.46 22.71 -7.84
CA LYS A 220 14.77 23.52 -9.02
C LYS A 220 13.90 23.23 -10.25
N GLY A 221 13.27 22.06 -10.32
CA GLY A 221 12.42 21.68 -11.44
C GLY A 221 11.01 22.27 -11.34
N SER A 222 10.10 21.75 -12.16
CA SER A 222 8.71 22.22 -12.19
C SER A 222 8.05 22.20 -10.80
N PRO A 223 7.40 23.31 -10.38
CA PRO A 223 6.68 23.38 -9.11
C PRO A 223 5.36 22.59 -9.15
N VAL A 224 4.91 22.17 -10.34
CA VAL A 224 3.66 21.46 -10.54
C VAL A 224 3.89 19.96 -10.37
N GLY A 225 3.18 19.33 -9.44
CA GLY A 225 3.43 17.93 -9.05
C GLY A 225 3.33 16.91 -10.19
N ASN A 226 2.41 17.08 -11.14
CA ASN A 226 2.25 16.16 -12.28
C ASN A 226 3.34 16.30 -13.37
N HIS A 227 4.14 17.37 -13.32
CA HIS A 227 5.30 17.60 -14.19
C HIS A 227 6.64 17.43 -13.45
N ASN A 228 6.62 17.02 -12.18
CA ASN A 228 7.83 16.84 -11.40
C ASN A 228 8.17 15.35 -11.25
N ILE A 229 9.35 14.94 -11.74
CA ILE A 229 9.79 13.54 -11.71
C ILE A 229 9.80 12.96 -10.30
N ALA A 230 10.17 13.74 -9.29
CA ALA A 230 10.23 13.22 -7.92
C ALA A 230 8.83 12.87 -7.42
N ILE A 231 7.83 13.68 -7.73
CA ILE A 231 6.45 13.41 -7.31
C ILE A 231 5.89 12.19 -8.01
N ILE A 232 5.99 12.14 -9.34
CA ILE A 232 5.46 11.03 -10.14
C ILE A 232 6.20 9.73 -9.83
N ILE A 233 7.53 9.71 -9.84
CA ILE A 233 8.30 8.48 -9.64
C ILE A 233 8.22 8.01 -8.20
N VAL A 234 8.27 8.89 -7.19
CA VAL A 234 8.17 8.46 -5.79
C VAL A 234 6.72 8.09 -5.45
N TRP A 235 5.77 9.00 -5.62
CA TRP A 235 4.45 8.82 -5.03
C TRP A 235 3.47 8.03 -5.91
N ILE A 236 3.75 7.88 -7.21
CA ILE A 236 2.94 7.04 -8.11
C ILE A 236 3.66 5.73 -8.38
N LEU A 237 4.79 5.76 -9.11
CA LEU A 237 5.44 4.53 -9.59
C LEU A 237 6.05 3.70 -8.46
N TRP A 238 6.94 4.30 -7.66
CA TRP A 238 7.61 3.62 -6.55
C TRP A 238 6.61 3.16 -5.50
N TRP A 239 5.62 3.99 -5.14
CA TRP A 239 4.58 3.61 -4.19
C TRP A 239 3.78 2.39 -4.67
N PHE A 240 3.34 2.39 -5.93
CA PHE A 240 2.66 1.25 -6.53
C PHE A 240 3.54 -0.01 -6.46
N LEU A 241 4.78 0.06 -6.98
CA LEU A 241 5.72 -1.08 -6.99
C LEU A 241 6.03 -1.58 -5.58
N LEU A 242 6.14 -0.67 -4.61
CA LEU A 242 6.38 -1.01 -3.21
C LEU A 242 5.24 -1.88 -2.67
N LYS A 243 3.99 -1.49 -2.91
CA LYS A 243 2.81 -2.17 -2.35
C LYS A 243 2.43 -3.43 -3.13
N SER A 244 2.52 -3.42 -4.47
CA SER A 244 2.08 -4.53 -5.33
C SER A 244 3.15 -5.59 -5.53
N VAL A 245 4.43 -5.21 -5.54
CA VAL A 245 5.55 -6.12 -5.86
C VAL A 245 6.48 -6.32 -4.67
N PHE A 246 7.13 -5.26 -4.17
CA PHE A 246 8.21 -5.42 -3.21
C PHE A 246 7.76 -5.96 -1.87
N VAL A 247 6.60 -5.54 -1.36
CA VAL A 247 6.09 -6.02 -0.07
C VAL A 247 5.56 -7.46 -0.15
N PRO A 248 4.62 -7.81 -1.06
CA PRO A 248 4.07 -9.16 -1.11
C PRO A 248 5.08 -10.22 -1.52
N LEU A 249 6.04 -9.87 -2.39
CA LEU A 249 7.02 -10.82 -2.91
C LEU A 249 8.38 -10.71 -2.19
N GLY A 250 8.95 -9.51 -2.13
CA GLY A 250 10.29 -9.25 -1.59
C GLY A 250 10.35 -8.95 -0.09
N GLY A 251 9.22 -8.78 0.59
CA GLY A 251 9.12 -8.39 1.99
C GLY A 251 9.78 -7.04 2.26
N ARG A 252 11.04 -7.07 2.71
CA ARG A 252 11.84 -5.88 3.02
C ARG A 252 12.90 -5.58 1.97
N LEU A 253 12.69 -6.00 0.73
CA LEU A 253 13.58 -5.72 -0.40
C LEU A 253 13.86 -4.23 -0.56
N TRP A 254 12.85 -3.37 -0.35
CA TRP A 254 13.06 -1.92 -0.34
C TRP A 254 14.09 -1.47 0.69
N CYS A 255 14.09 -2.04 1.91
CA CYS A 255 15.05 -1.69 2.96
C CYS A 255 16.50 -2.06 2.60
N MET A 256 16.70 -2.99 1.65
CA MET A 256 18.01 -3.35 1.11
C MET A 256 18.52 -2.31 0.11
N ILE A 257 17.62 -1.76 -0.73
CA ILE A 257 17.98 -0.80 -1.79
C ILE A 257 17.72 0.67 -1.42
N CYS A 258 17.12 0.92 -0.25
CA CYS A 258 16.77 2.26 0.21
C CYS A 258 18.02 3.14 0.33
N PRO A 259 18.07 4.31 -0.35
CA PRO A 259 19.26 5.15 -0.40
C PRO A 259 19.49 6.01 0.85
N LEU A 260 18.44 6.23 1.65
CA LEU A 260 18.48 7.07 2.86
C LEU A 260 19.59 6.72 3.86
N PRO A 261 19.83 5.44 4.22
CA PRO A 261 20.93 5.08 5.10
C PRO A 261 22.32 5.24 4.48
N ALA A 262 22.48 5.38 3.16
CA ALA A 262 23.77 5.27 2.51
C ALA A 262 24.80 6.32 2.97
N PRO A 263 24.48 7.64 3.04
CA PRO A 263 25.44 8.65 3.54
C PRO A 263 25.89 8.36 4.97
N ALA A 264 24.92 8.08 5.85
CA ALA A 264 25.19 7.78 7.25
C ALA A 264 26.02 6.49 7.40
N GLU A 265 25.76 5.48 6.58
CA GLU A 265 26.49 4.22 6.60
C GLU A 265 27.93 4.38 6.11
N TRP A 266 28.16 5.10 5.01
CA TRP A 266 29.49 5.31 4.46
C TRP A 266 30.36 6.18 5.37
N ILE A 267 29.79 7.25 5.93
CA ILE A 267 30.47 8.11 6.91
C ILE A 267 30.77 7.30 8.19
N SER A 268 29.76 6.61 8.72
CA SER A 268 29.90 5.81 9.94
C SER A 268 30.95 4.70 9.79
N ARG A 269 31.01 4.05 8.63
CA ARG A 269 31.99 2.98 8.36
C ARG A 269 33.36 3.51 7.94
N LYS A 270 33.45 4.75 7.43
CA LYS A 270 34.60 5.29 6.67
C LYS A 270 35.02 4.37 5.51
N ALA A 271 34.04 3.71 4.89
CA ALA A 271 34.27 2.75 3.81
C ALA A 271 32.98 2.57 2.99
N PHE A 272 33.14 2.48 1.68
CA PHE A 272 32.04 2.16 0.76
C PHE A 272 31.80 0.64 0.69
N THR A 273 32.86 -0.13 0.44
CA THR A 273 32.81 -1.60 0.26
C THR A 273 33.74 -2.36 1.20
N ALA A 274 34.80 -1.71 1.69
CA ALA A 274 35.77 -2.33 2.58
C ALA A 274 35.17 -2.62 3.97
N VAL A 275 35.73 -3.63 4.63
CA VAL A 275 35.32 -4.05 5.98
C VAL A 275 36.46 -3.71 6.94
N ARG A 276 36.20 -2.83 7.90
CA ARG A 276 37.19 -2.45 8.91
C ARG A 276 37.11 -3.40 10.09
N PHE A 277 37.78 -4.54 9.96
CA PHE A 277 37.79 -5.59 10.98
C PHE A 277 38.81 -5.30 12.09
N ILE A 278 38.42 -5.58 13.34
CA ILE A 278 39.25 -5.45 14.54
C ILE A 278 39.21 -6.78 15.29
N LYS A 279 40.39 -7.34 15.61
CA LYS A 279 40.51 -8.64 16.28
C LYS A 279 39.84 -8.65 17.67
N LYS A 280 40.07 -7.62 18.49
CA LYS A 280 39.40 -7.46 19.80
C LYS A 280 38.09 -6.70 19.62
N PRO A 281 36.93 -7.28 20.00
CA PRO A 281 35.64 -6.65 19.79
C PRO A 281 35.44 -5.46 20.74
N ILE A 282 34.88 -4.36 20.22
CA ILE A 282 34.50 -3.18 21.00
C ILE A 282 32.98 -3.21 21.18
N LYS A 283 32.51 -3.22 22.44
CA LYS A 283 31.08 -3.37 22.79
C LYS A 283 30.40 -4.55 22.06
N GLY A 284 31.14 -5.64 21.82
CA GLY A 284 30.65 -6.88 21.19
C GLY A 284 30.75 -6.94 19.66
N ASN A 285 31.19 -5.87 18.98
CA ASN A 285 31.36 -5.85 17.52
C ASN A 285 32.84 -5.88 17.15
N HIS A 286 33.19 -6.62 16.09
CA HIS A 286 34.53 -6.63 15.49
C HIS A 286 34.77 -5.47 14.52
N HIS A 287 33.99 -4.40 14.64
CA HIS A 287 34.08 -3.23 13.79
C HIS A 287 33.93 -1.95 14.57
N LYS A 288 34.61 -0.90 14.10
CA LYS A 288 34.51 0.44 14.66
C LYS A 288 33.70 1.34 13.73
N TYR A 289 32.56 1.79 14.23
CA TYR A 289 31.75 2.86 13.64
C TYR A 289 32.25 4.21 14.16
N THR A 290 32.11 5.28 13.36
CA THR A 290 32.32 6.65 13.85
C THR A 290 31.11 7.10 14.66
N GLY A 291 31.34 7.94 15.66
CA GLY A 291 30.29 8.44 16.56
C GLY A 291 30.40 7.92 17.99
N LEU A 292 29.42 8.27 18.82
CA LEU A 292 29.36 7.93 20.26
C LEU A 292 29.09 6.43 20.49
N GLY A 293 28.46 5.76 19.52
CA GLY A 293 28.19 4.32 19.57
C GLY A 293 27.35 3.91 20.78
N LEU A 294 26.35 4.73 21.13
CA LEU A 294 25.40 4.44 22.21
C LEU A 294 24.38 3.39 21.78
N ASP A 295 23.82 2.69 22.75
CA ASP A 295 22.73 1.75 22.53
C ASP A 295 21.38 2.46 22.55
N TRP A 296 20.47 2.04 21.67
CA TRP A 296 19.11 2.53 21.71
C TRP A 296 18.42 2.13 23.04
N PRO A 297 17.75 3.07 23.73
CA PRO A 297 17.13 2.83 25.03
C PRO A 297 16.16 1.65 25.00
N LYS A 298 16.25 0.75 25.99
CA LYS A 298 15.44 -0.49 26.03
C LYS A 298 13.93 -0.21 25.99
N LYS A 299 13.46 0.84 26.66
CA LYS A 299 12.03 1.23 26.71
C LYS A 299 11.47 1.66 25.34
N LEU A 300 12.33 2.13 24.43
CA LEU A 300 11.96 2.61 23.09
C LEU A 300 12.18 1.54 22.00
N ARG A 301 12.49 0.28 22.36
CA ARG A 301 12.67 -0.84 21.41
C ARG A 301 11.32 -1.43 20.97
N ASN A 302 10.44 -0.59 20.45
CA ASN A 302 9.11 -0.94 19.94
C ASN A 302 8.73 -0.03 18.75
N MET A 303 7.55 -0.20 18.17
CA MET A 303 7.09 0.56 17.00
C MET A 303 6.33 1.86 17.34
N TRP A 304 6.21 2.25 18.62
CA TRP A 304 5.40 3.43 18.98
C TRP A 304 5.92 4.72 18.36
N LEU A 305 7.23 4.94 18.36
CA LEU A 305 7.82 6.12 17.73
C LEU A 305 7.61 6.12 16.21
N GLN A 306 7.73 4.96 15.55
CA GLN A 306 7.42 4.82 14.13
C GLN A 306 5.97 5.15 13.84
N ASN A 307 5.03 4.71 14.70
CA ASN A 307 3.60 4.98 14.56
C ASN A 307 3.29 6.48 14.71
N ILE A 308 3.88 7.14 15.71
CA ILE A 308 3.69 8.57 15.95
C ILE A 308 4.26 9.38 14.78
N ILE A 309 5.49 9.10 14.36
CA ILE A 309 6.13 9.77 13.23
C ILE A 309 5.34 9.51 11.94
N PHE A 310 4.85 8.29 11.74
CA PHE A 310 4.03 7.95 10.58
C PHE A 310 2.73 8.77 10.56
N LEU A 311 2.00 8.85 11.68
CA LEU A 311 0.79 9.66 11.77
C LEU A 311 1.06 11.15 11.57
N LEU A 312 2.15 11.67 12.13
CA LEU A 312 2.55 13.07 11.91
C LEU A 312 2.84 13.34 10.43
N MET A 313 3.62 12.46 9.79
CA MET A 313 3.94 12.57 8.37
C MET A 313 2.67 12.50 7.51
N ILE A 314 1.74 11.60 7.84
CA ILE A 314 0.52 11.39 7.07
C ILE A 314 -0.51 12.51 7.26
N SER A 315 -0.49 13.23 8.39
CA SER A 315 -1.30 14.45 8.58
C SER A 315 -1.03 15.50 7.50
N PHE A 316 0.17 15.50 6.93
CA PHE A 316 0.55 16.38 5.82
C PHE A 316 0.66 15.62 4.49
N GLY A 317 0.07 14.42 4.39
CA GLY A 317 0.21 13.51 3.25
C GLY A 317 -0.14 14.18 1.91
N ILE A 318 -1.27 14.89 1.84
CA ILE A 318 -1.69 15.63 0.64
C ILE A 318 -0.65 16.67 0.22
N ILE A 319 -0.07 17.39 1.16
CA ILE A 319 0.95 18.42 0.87
C ILE A 319 2.23 17.76 0.40
N LEU A 320 2.65 16.67 1.05
CA LEU A 320 3.86 15.94 0.70
C LEU A 320 3.79 15.38 -0.74
N ILE A 321 2.66 14.78 -1.13
CA ILE A 321 2.54 14.14 -2.44
C ILE A 321 2.25 15.11 -3.59
N THR A 322 1.72 16.31 -3.31
CA THR A 322 1.35 17.25 -4.38
C THR A 322 2.42 18.32 -4.63
N ARG A 323 3.28 18.58 -3.64
CA ARG A 323 4.25 19.68 -3.71
C ARG A 323 5.69 19.19 -3.68
N PRO A 324 6.46 19.41 -4.76
CA PRO A 324 7.85 18.97 -4.83
C PRO A 324 8.72 19.49 -3.68
N VAL A 325 8.61 20.78 -3.34
CA VAL A 325 9.39 21.38 -2.23
C VAL A 325 9.10 20.73 -0.88
N ALA A 326 7.85 20.33 -0.62
CA ALA A 326 7.49 19.62 0.61
C ALA A 326 8.12 18.21 0.65
N THR A 327 8.12 17.50 -0.48
CA THR A 327 8.83 16.21 -0.62
C THR A 327 10.34 16.37 -0.41
N ALA A 328 10.98 17.37 -1.04
CA ALA A 328 12.41 17.63 -0.84
C ALA A 328 12.74 17.94 0.62
N THR A 329 11.94 18.79 1.26
CA THR A 329 12.12 19.15 2.67
C THR A 329 12.03 17.91 3.55
N MET A 330 11.01 17.06 3.34
CA MET A 330 10.88 15.79 4.05
C MET A 330 12.11 14.89 3.85
N PHE A 331 12.60 14.75 2.61
CA PHE A 331 13.79 13.95 2.31
C PHE A 331 15.05 14.48 2.99
N LEU A 332 15.27 15.79 2.98
CA LEU A 332 16.40 16.43 3.65
C LEU A 332 16.33 16.24 5.17
N LEU A 333 15.15 16.40 5.78
CA LEU A 333 14.95 16.15 7.21
C LEU A 333 15.21 14.68 7.58
N ILE A 334 14.76 13.73 6.75
CA ILE A 334 15.00 12.30 6.97
C ILE A 334 16.50 11.96 6.82
N LEU A 335 17.19 12.55 5.83
CA LEU A 335 18.64 12.39 5.67
C LEU A 335 19.40 12.94 6.88
N ALA A 336 19.06 14.15 7.33
CA ALA A 336 19.64 14.76 8.51
C ALA A 336 19.40 13.90 9.77
N ALA A 337 18.16 13.45 9.99
CA ALA A 337 17.84 12.54 11.09
C ALA A 337 18.64 11.23 11.02
N THR A 338 18.77 10.65 9.82
CA THR A 338 19.54 9.41 9.63
C THR A 338 21.03 9.60 9.96
N LEU A 339 21.61 10.72 9.56
CA LEU A 339 22.99 11.11 9.88
C LEU A 339 23.18 11.31 11.38
N VAL A 340 22.36 12.15 12.01
CA VAL A 340 22.43 12.44 13.46
C VAL A 340 22.32 11.15 14.27
N MET A 341 21.37 10.28 13.90
CA MET A 341 21.18 9.01 14.59
C MET A 341 22.37 8.05 14.44
N ALA A 342 23.05 8.06 13.30
CA ALA A 342 24.25 7.25 13.08
C ALA A 342 25.49 7.79 13.81
N PHE A 343 25.55 9.10 14.08
CA PHE A 343 26.62 9.69 14.91
C PHE A 343 26.41 9.42 16.41
N ILE A 344 25.17 9.37 16.88
CA ILE A 344 24.87 9.15 18.31
C ILE A 344 24.81 7.65 18.64
N PHE A 345 24.09 6.87 17.85
CA PHE A 345 23.79 5.48 18.13
C PHE A 345 24.47 4.53 17.16
N ARG A 346 24.76 3.30 17.61
CA ARG A 346 25.28 2.23 16.74
C ARG A 346 24.15 1.54 15.97
N ASN A 347 24.49 0.93 14.83
CA ASN A 347 23.57 0.22 13.92
C ASN A 347 22.58 1.16 13.22
N ARG A 348 21.69 0.62 12.38
CA ARG A 348 20.67 1.40 11.66
C ARG A 348 19.48 1.75 12.57
N VAL A 349 19.71 2.52 13.63
CA VAL A 349 18.67 2.88 14.62
C VAL A 349 17.50 3.63 13.99
N PHE A 350 17.78 4.59 13.10
CA PHE A 350 16.73 5.27 12.35
C PHE A 350 15.83 4.26 11.62
N CYS A 351 16.41 3.33 10.86
CA CYS A 351 15.64 2.32 10.13
C CYS A 351 14.89 1.34 11.05
N LEU A 352 15.42 1.05 12.24
CA LEU A 352 14.83 0.11 13.20
C LEU A 352 13.66 0.70 14.00
N TYR A 353 13.74 1.96 14.40
CA TYR A 353 12.85 2.52 15.43
C TYR A 353 12.22 3.88 15.10
N LEU A 354 12.67 4.59 14.05
CA LEU A 354 12.14 5.91 13.69
C LEU A 354 11.54 5.97 12.28
N CYS A 355 12.08 5.18 11.34
CA CYS A 355 11.65 5.21 9.95
C CYS A 355 10.17 4.80 9.85
N PRO A 356 9.27 5.72 9.47
CA PRO A 356 7.84 5.44 9.42
C PRO A 356 7.54 4.38 8.36
N VAL A 357 8.26 4.43 7.24
CA VAL A 357 8.16 3.45 6.16
C VAL A 357 8.66 2.07 6.60
N GLY A 358 9.78 2.03 7.33
CA GLY A 358 10.36 0.80 7.86
C GLY A 358 9.42 0.06 8.82
N GLY A 359 8.67 0.79 9.65
CA GLY A 359 7.70 0.23 10.59
C GLY A 359 6.60 -0.57 9.89
N PHE A 360 5.89 0.05 8.94
CA PHE A 360 4.82 -0.63 8.21
C PHE A 360 5.35 -1.75 7.30
N LEU A 361 6.48 -1.53 6.60
CA LEU A 361 7.13 -2.57 5.80
C LEU A 361 7.53 -3.77 6.68
N GLY A 362 7.83 -3.54 7.95
CA GLY A 362 8.04 -4.58 8.96
C GLY A 362 6.86 -5.52 9.08
N ASN A 363 5.70 -5.00 9.45
CA ASN A 363 4.53 -5.85 9.66
C ASN A 363 4.04 -6.49 8.37
N TYR A 364 4.03 -5.76 7.25
CA TYR A 364 3.61 -6.34 5.98
C TYR A 364 4.58 -7.40 5.43
N SER A 365 5.88 -7.31 5.74
CA SER A 365 6.85 -8.36 5.37
C SER A 365 6.59 -9.71 6.04
N MET A 366 5.74 -9.78 7.07
CA MET A 366 5.28 -11.06 7.61
C MET A 366 4.53 -11.90 6.57
N ALA A 367 3.83 -11.21 5.66
CA ALA A 367 3.08 -11.82 4.59
C ALA A 367 3.93 -12.21 3.38
N SER A 368 5.18 -11.75 3.29
CA SER A 368 5.98 -11.90 2.08
C SER A 368 6.31 -13.35 1.72
N THR A 369 6.47 -13.61 0.42
CA THR A 369 6.87 -14.91 -0.11
C THR A 369 8.37 -15.18 -0.03
N THR A 370 9.20 -14.22 0.36
CA THR A 370 10.64 -14.42 0.54
C THR A 370 11.10 -14.20 1.99
N ALA A 371 12.14 -14.94 2.42
CA ALA A 371 12.72 -14.79 3.74
C ALA A 371 14.17 -15.27 3.80
N LEU A 372 15.01 -14.51 4.53
CA LEU A 372 16.37 -14.90 4.85
C LEU A 372 16.35 -15.63 6.20
N ARG A 373 16.75 -16.91 6.23
CA ARG A 373 16.69 -17.79 7.41
C ARG A 373 17.90 -18.70 7.49
N VAL A 374 18.10 -19.31 8.67
CA VAL A 374 19.11 -20.36 8.82
C VAL A 374 18.62 -21.67 8.21
N ILE A 375 19.54 -22.44 7.62
CA ILE A 375 19.24 -23.75 7.03
C ILE A 375 19.01 -24.75 8.17
N ASP A 376 19.97 -24.83 9.10
CA ASP A 376 19.91 -25.65 10.31
C ASP A 376 20.08 -24.80 11.58
N LYS A 377 19.11 -24.89 12.51
CA LYS A 377 19.20 -24.16 13.79
C LYS A 377 20.28 -24.72 14.71
N ASP A 378 20.59 -26.01 14.64
CA ASP A 378 21.51 -26.65 15.58
C ASP A 378 22.97 -26.33 15.26
N VAL A 379 23.34 -26.24 13.98
CA VAL A 379 24.61 -25.65 13.53
C VAL A 379 24.78 -24.24 14.12
N CYS A 380 23.73 -23.42 14.04
CA CYS A 380 23.74 -22.09 14.62
C CYS A 380 23.83 -22.09 16.14
N LYS A 381 23.29 -23.07 16.87
CA LYS A 381 23.43 -23.16 18.33
C LYS A 381 24.87 -23.49 18.73
N LYS A 382 25.48 -24.48 18.05
CA LYS A 382 26.83 -25.01 18.35
C LYS A 382 27.96 -24.00 18.11
N HIS A 383 27.92 -23.25 17.02
CA HIS A 383 28.97 -22.29 16.67
C HIS A 383 28.96 -21.06 17.62
N LYS A 384 30.09 -20.76 18.31
CA LYS A 384 30.17 -19.71 19.35
C LYS A 384 30.46 -18.28 18.87
N ASN A 385 31.15 -18.08 17.73
CA ASN A 385 31.64 -16.73 17.36
C ASN A 385 30.51 -15.78 16.93
N LYS A 386 29.38 -16.32 16.43
CA LYS A 386 28.19 -15.56 15.99
C LYS A 386 28.55 -14.37 15.08
N CYS A 387 29.42 -14.60 14.10
CA CYS A 387 29.91 -13.59 13.15
C CYS A 387 28.79 -12.85 12.40
N CYS A 388 27.63 -13.49 12.20
CA CYS A 388 26.45 -12.85 11.60
C CYS A 388 25.90 -11.64 12.40
N LEU A 389 26.17 -11.56 13.71
CA LEU A 389 25.81 -10.43 14.55
C LEU A 389 27.01 -9.51 14.80
N LYS A 390 28.19 -10.10 15.08
CA LYS A 390 29.38 -9.35 15.52
C LYS A 390 30.27 -8.85 14.39
N GLY A 391 30.13 -9.44 13.20
CA GLY A 391 30.96 -9.19 12.02
C GLY A 391 32.13 -10.17 11.85
N SER A 392 32.74 -10.16 10.66
CA SER A 392 33.93 -10.95 10.29
C SER A 392 34.84 -10.15 9.35
N PRO A 393 36.03 -10.65 8.97
CA PRO A 393 36.83 -10.02 7.92
C PRO A 393 36.10 -9.88 6.57
N ASP A 394 35.10 -10.73 6.31
CA ASP A 394 34.39 -10.82 5.03
C ASP A 394 33.15 -9.93 4.93
N GLY A 395 32.60 -9.49 6.06
CA GLY A 395 31.40 -8.65 6.08
C GLY A 395 31.14 -8.03 7.45
N TRP A 396 30.25 -7.05 7.47
CA TRP A 396 29.88 -6.34 8.68
C TRP A 396 28.92 -7.17 9.55
N GLY A 397 28.88 -6.90 10.85
CA GLY A 397 27.82 -7.42 11.71
C GLY A 397 26.44 -6.92 11.25
N CYS A 398 25.37 -7.67 11.58
CA CYS A 398 24.01 -7.31 11.14
C CYS A 398 23.63 -5.86 11.51
N PRO A 399 23.46 -4.94 10.53
CA PRO A 399 23.12 -3.54 10.80
C PRO A 399 21.72 -3.36 11.40
N TRP A 400 20.88 -4.39 11.32
CA TRP A 400 19.53 -4.45 11.89
C TRP A 400 19.50 -5.12 13.27
N ASN A 401 20.67 -5.45 13.83
CA ASN A 401 20.82 -6.09 15.13
C ASN A 401 19.98 -7.37 15.27
N GLN A 402 19.90 -8.16 14.19
CA GLN A 402 19.17 -9.42 14.16
C GLN A 402 20.12 -10.61 14.18
N TYR A 403 19.77 -11.62 14.96
CA TYR A 403 20.46 -12.90 14.96
C TYR A 403 19.66 -13.93 14.14
N PRO A 404 20.16 -14.39 12.97
CA PRO A 404 19.45 -15.34 12.12
C PRO A 404 19.03 -16.64 12.82
N GLY A 405 19.79 -17.12 13.81
CA GLY A 405 19.50 -18.38 14.52
C GLY A 405 18.21 -18.37 15.34
N THR A 406 17.77 -17.19 15.80
CA THR A 406 16.51 -17.01 16.54
C THR A 406 15.44 -16.29 15.72
N MET A 407 15.75 -15.93 14.47
CA MET A 407 14.83 -15.20 13.61
C MET A 407 13.72 -16.12 13.11
N ASP A 408 12.50 -15.83 13.52
CA ASP A 408 11.28 -16.46 13.05
C ASP A 408 10.46 -15.54 12.15
N ARG A 409 10.63 -14.21 12.26
CA ARG A 409 9.84 -13.19 11.55
C ARG A 409 10.68 -12.23 10.71
N ASN A 410 10.10 -11.74 9.61
CA ASN A 410 10.73 -10.75 8.74
C ASN A 410 10.71 -9.31 9.30
N ASN A 411 9.87 -9.00 10.28
CA ASN A 411 9.54 -7.63 10.73
C ASN A 411 10.72 -6.76 11.16
N TYR A 412 11.85 -7.36 11.51
CA TYR A 412 13.05 -6.63 11.93
C TYR A 412 14.27 -6.92 11.06
N CYS A 413 14.16 -7.82 10.08
CA CYS A 413 15.22 -8.12 9.13
C CYS A 413 15.13 -7.19 7.92
N GLY A 414 16.08 -6.28 7.72
CA GLY A 414 16.10 -5.41 6.54
C GLY A 414 16.71 -6.02 5.28
N LEU A 415 16.88 -7.34 5.22
CA LEU A 415 17.38 -8.09 4.07
C LEU A 415 18.76 -7.60 3.52
N CYS A 416 19.60 -7.01 4.38
CA CYS A 416 20.92 -6.46 4.00
C CYS A 416 22.00 -7.49 3.64
N THR A 417 21.70 -8.79 3.65
CA THR A 417 22.57 -9.92 3.27
C THR A 417 23.91 -10.09 3.99
N GLU A 418 24.30 -9.21 4.93
CA GLU A 418 25.57 -9.31 5.67
C GLU A 418 25.74 -10.66 6.41
N CYS A 419 24.65 -11.26 6.89
CA CYS A 419 24.70 -12.59 7.50
C CYS A 419 25.10 -13.72 6.53
N VAL A 420 24.85 -13.55 5.23
CA VAL A 420 25.27 -14.50 4.17
C VAL A 420 26.77 -14.39 3.93
N LYS A 421 27.32 -13.17 4.03
CA LYS A 421 28.75 -12.87 3.85
C LYS A 421 29.59 -13.36 5.03
N THR A 422 29.06 -13.20 6.24
CA THR A 422 29.81 -13.41 7.50
C THR A 422 29.68 -14.80 8.11
N CYS A 423 28.76 -15.65 7.62
CA CYS A 423 28.54 -16.97 8.22
C CYS A 423 29.63 -17.97 7.80
N PRO A 424 30.50 -18.44 8.72
CA PRO A 424 31.56 -19.39 8.38
C PRO A 424 31.00 -20.77 8.02
N GLU A 425 29.92 -21.17 8.67
CA GLU A 425 29.24 -22.46 8.45
C GLU A 425 28.38 -22.50 7.18
N ASN A 426 28.34 -21.42 6.39
CA ASN A 426 27.53 -21.31 5.17
C ASN A 426 26.02 -21.61 5.38
N ASN A 427 25.54 -21.44 6.61
CA ASN A 427 24.26 -21.96 7.13
C ASN A 427 23.11 -20.94 7.02
N VAL A 428 23.16 -20.06 6.02
CA VAL A 428 22.16 -19.02 5.80
C VAL A 428 21.62 -19.19 4.38
N GLY A 429 20.29 -19.34 4.28
CA GLY A 429 19.55 -19.53 3.03
C GLY A 429 18.59 -18.38 2.74
N PHE A 430 18.28 -18.19 1.46
CA PHE A 430 17.26 -17.26 1.01
C PHE A 430 16.08 -18.06 0.46
N PHE A 431 14.97 -18.09 1.19
CA PHE A 431 13.89 -19.03 0.95
C PHE A 431 12.69 -18.37 0.29
N LEU A 432 12.13 -19.04 -0.73
CA LEU A 432 10.76 -18.85 -1.18
C LEU A 432 9.81 -19.66 -0.31
N ARG A 433 8.74 -19.02 0.17
CA ARG A 433 7.77 -19.53 1.13
C ARG A 433 6.34 -19.11 0.77
N PRO A 434 5.31 -19.81 1.25
CA PRO A 434 3.93 -19.38 1.04
C PRO A 434 3.65 -17.99 1.63
N PHE A 435 2.81 -17.21 0.95
CA PHE A 435 2.34 -15.91 1.44
C PHE A 435 1.73 -16.01 2.84
N GLY A 436 2.14 -15.18 3.79
CA GLY A 436 1.62 -15.22 5.16
C GLY A 436 2.16 -16.36 6.03
N SER A 437 3.46 -16.60 5.96
CA SER A 437 4.14 -17.65 6.74
C SER A 437 4.53 -17.21 8.15
N ASP A 438 4.90 -15.94 8.36
CA ASP A 438 5.19 -15.41 9.71
C ASP A 438 3.88 -14.92 10.30
N ARG A 439 3.39 -15.49 11.39
CA ARG A 439 2.01 -15.24 11.85
C ARG A 439 1.89 -14.71 13.27
N THR A 440 3.01 -14.31 13.86
CA THR A 440 3.05 -13.93 15.28
C THR A 440 3.29 -12.44 15.44
N VAL A 441 2.33 -11.75 16.06
CA VAL A 441 2.42 -10.33 16.41
C VAL A 441 2.92 -10.25 17.86
N LYS A 442 3.97 -9.47 18.09
CA LYS A 442 4.72 -9.49 19.36
C LYS A 442 4.04 -8.68 20.46
N ASP A 443 3.61 -7.47 20.14
CA ASP A 443 3.14 -6.50 21.11
C ASP A 443 2.12 -5.52 20.51
N TYR A 444 1.54 -4.69 21.37
CA TYR A 444 0.53 -3.73 20.95
C TYR A 444 1.06 -2.69 19.96
N SER A 445 2.35 -2.34 19.97
CA SER A 445 2.87 -1.37 19.00
C SER A 445 2.83 -1.90 17.56
N GLU A 446 3.08 -3.20 17.37
CA GLU A 446 2.91 -3.89 16.09
C GLU A 446 1.41 -3.97 15.71
N MET A 447 0.52 -4.28 16.65
CA MET A 447 -0.92 -4.33 16.41
C MET A 447 -1.49 -2.96 15.99
N TYR A 448 -1.14 -1.91 16.72
CA TYR A 448 -1.56 -0.54 16.41
C TYR A 448 -1.03 -0.11 15.05
N ASN A 449 0.21 -0.46 14.69
CA ASN A 449 0.73 -0.17 13.36
C ASN A 449 -0.14 -0.78 12.25
N ILE A 450 -0.55 -2.05 12.40
CA ILE A 450 -1.42 -2.73 11.43
C ILE A 450 -2.77 -2.02 11.28
N LEU A 451 -3.36 -1.60 12.39
CA LEU A 451 -4.65 -0.89 12.42
C LEU A 451 -4.55 0.53 11.87
N ILE A 452 -3.51 1.29 12.25
CA ILE A 452 -3.21 2.61 11.69
C ILE A 452 -3.10 2.51 10.16
N MET A 453 -2.40 1.50 9.63
CA MET A 453 -2.27 1.31 8.18
C MET A 453 -3.62 1.07 7.49
N LEU A 454 -4.53 0.38 8.15
CA LEU A 454 -5.85 0.09 7.61
C LEU A 454 -6.73 1.35 7.61
N VAL A 455 -6.74 2.10 8.72
CA VAL A 455 -7.49 3.35 8.85
C VAL A 455 -6.96 4.40 7.87
N VAL A 456 -5.65 4.50 7.72
CA VAL A 456 -5.02 5.45 6.78
C VAL A 456 -5.34 5.08 5.33
N ALA A 457 -5.37 3.79 4.98
CA ALA A 457 -5.83 3.37 3.66
C ALA A 457 -7.28 3.81 3.40
N ILE A 458 -8.19 3.65 4.37
CA ILE A 458 -9.57 4.14 4.26
C ILE A 458 -9.60 5.67 4.10
N ALA A 459 -8.87 6.39 4.95
CA ALA A 459 -8.83 7.85 4.94
C ALA A 459 -8.30 8.40 3.61
N PHE A 460 -7.27 7.75 3.04
CA PHE A 460 -6.72 8.10 1.74
C PHE A 460 -7.66 7.75 0.59
N SER A 461 -8.35 6.61 0.63
CA SER A 461 -9.39 6.31 -0.35
C SER A 461 -10.49 7.37 -0.35
N ILE A 462 -10.92 7.84 0.83
CA ILE A 462 -11.91 8.93 0.96
C ILE A 462 -11.34 10.26 0.44
N THR A 463 -10.13 10.62 0.87
CA THR A 463 -9.55 11.94 0.57
C THR A 463 -9.08 12.06 -0.88
N MET A 464 -8.47 11.01 -1.44
CA MET A 464 -7.74 11.07 -2.72
C MET A 464 -8.50 10.44 -3.88
N LEU A 465 -9.28 9.38 -3.64
CA LEU A 465 -10.08 8.73 -4.69
C LEU A 465 -11.55 9.14 -4.63
N GLY A 466 -12.04 9.54 -3.46
CA GLY A 466 -13.43 9.97 -3.26
C GLY A 466 -13.75 11.31 -3.92
N PRO A 467 -15.04 11.59 -4.17
CA PRO A 467 -15.47 12.78 -4.91
C PRO A 467 -15.51 14.06 -4.06
N TRP A 468 -15.38 13.91 -2.73
CA TRP A 468 -15.66 14.98 -1.77
C TRP A 468 -14.60 16.09 -1.76
N GLY A 469 -14.91 17.20 -2.43
CA GLY A 469 -14.01 18.35 -2.56
C GLY A 469 -13.70 19.01 -1.21
N PHE A 470 -14.66 19.04 -0.28
CA PHE A 470 -14.48 19.65 1.04
C PHE A 470 -13.47 18.91 1.93
N ILE A 471 -13.38 17.58 1.81
CA ILE A 471 -12.39 16.77 2.56
C ILE A 471 -10.99 17.05 2.03
N LYS A 472 -10.84 17.14 0.70
CA LYS A 472 -9.59 17.50 0.04
C LYS A 472 -9.14 18.92 0.45
N ALA A 473 -10.07 19.87 0.49
CA ALA A 473 -9.82 21.23 0.97
C ALA A 473 -9.35 21.26 2.44
N ALA A 474 -10.00 20.48 3.31
CA ALA A 474 -9.62 20.35 4.71
C ALA A 474 -8.20 19.76 4.88
N ALA A 475 -7.85 18.74 4.08
CA ALA A 475 -6.51 18.13 4.10
C ALA A 475 -5.42 19.02 3.49
N ASN A 476 -5.77 19.99 2.64
CA ASN A 476 -4.85 20.91 1.97
C ASN A 476 -4.79 22.29 2.64
N ILE A 477 -4.58 22.33 3.97
CA ILE A 477 -4.59 23.55 4.81
C ILE A 477 -3.77 24.72 4.26
N THR A 478 -2.67 24.43 3.58
CA THR A 478 -1.74 25.44 3.09
C THR A 478 -2.26 26.21 1.88
N GLU A 479 -3.15 25.64 1.08
CA GLU A 479 -3.83 26.34 -0.02
C GLU A 479 -5.22 26.80 0.39
N SER A 480 -5.98 25.96 1.12
CA SER A 480 -7.33 26.33 1.60
C SER A 480 -7.32 27.37 2.70
N ARG A 481 -6.22 27.47 3.48
CA ARG A 481 -6.08 28.30 4.69
C ARG A 481 -7.13 28.00 5.78
N GLN A 482 -7.77 26.83 5.70
CA GLN A 482 -8.85 26.43 6.60
C GLN A 482 -8.31 25.62 7.78
N ILE A 483 -7.98 26.30 8.89
CA ILE A 483 -7.38 25.63 10.05
C ILE A 483 -8.36 24.73 10.80
N TYR A 484 -9.61 25.16 11.00
CA TYR A 484 -10.60 24.38 11.75
C TYR A 484 -10.96 23.05 11.04
N PRO A 485 -11.31 23.02 9.73
CA PRO A 485 -11.51 21.78 9.00
C PRO A 485 -10.28 20.85 9.02
N PHE A 486 -9.08 21.41 8.92
CA PHE A 486 -7.85 20.62 9.02
C PHE A 486 -7.69 19.97 10.42
N LEU A 487 -7.94 20.72 11.50
CA LEU A 487 -7.88 20.19 12.86
C LEU A 487 -8.93 19.08 13.09
N ILE A 488 -10.13 19.23 12.52
CA ILE A 488 -11.15 18.18 12.53
C ILE A 488 -10.68 16.97 11.74
N TYR A 489 -10.12 17.15 10.54
CA TYR A 489 -9.59 16.08 9.71
C TYR A 489 -8.52 15.26 10.45
N ILE A 490 -7.52 15.90 11.05
CA ILE A 490 -6.49 15.19 11.82
C ILE A 490 -7.06 14.57 13.09
N GLY A 491 -8.00 15.24 13.76
CA GLY A 491 -8.66 14.76 14.96
C GLY A 491 -9.43 13.46 14.71
N VAL A 492 -10.20 13.42 13.63
CA VAL A 492 -10.90 12.21 13.16
C VAL A 492 -9.89 11.13 12.80
N LEU A 493 -8.87 11.45 12.01
CA LEU A 493 -7.84 10.48 11.61
C LEU A 493 -7.17 9.82 12.83
N TYR A 494 -6.77 10.61 13.83
CA TYR A 494 -6.07 10.13 15.01
C TYR A 494 -7.00 9.36 15.94
N THR A 495 -8.21 9.86 16.15
CA THR A 495 -9.23 9.19 16.98
C THR A 495 -9.62 7.84 16.38
N MET A 496 -9.77 7.77 15.06
CA MET A 496 -10.07 6.52 14.37
C MET A 496 -8.89 5.54 14.45
N SER A 497 -7.67 6.03 14.27
CA SER A 497 -6.45 5.21 14.22
C SER A 497 -6.00 4.68 15.58
N LEU A 498 -6.15 5.47 16.65
CA LEU A 498 -5.64 5.15 17.99
C LEU A 498 -6.75 4.74 18.97
N GLY A 499 -7.99 5.18 18.75
CA GLY A 499 -9.12 4.90 19.63
C GLY A 499 -10.10 3.89 19.03
N VAL A 500 -10.86 4.31 18.02
CA VAL A 500 -12.06 3.60 17.55
C VAL A 500 -11.74 2.24 16.96
N PHE A 501 -10.88 2.16 15.93
CA PHE A 501 -10.58 0.89 15.28
C PHE A 501 -9.87 -0.10 16.21
N PRO A 502 -8.81 0.29 16.94
CA PRO A 502 -8.20 -0.59 17.94
C PRO A 502 -9.16 -0.99 19.06
N GLY A 503 -9.98 -0.07 19.56
CA GLY A 503 -10.97 -0.32 20.60
C GLY A 503 -12.00 -1.37 20.18
N ILE A 504 -12.62 -1.19 19.02
CA ILE A 504 -13.58 -2.15 18.44
C ILE A 504 -12.89 -3.50 18.23
N PHE A 505 -11.69 -3.52 17.63
CA PHE A 505 -10.99 -4.76 17.35
C PHE A 505 -10.64 -5.55 18.62
N ILE A 506 -10.11 -4.88 19.65
CA ILE A 506 -9.80 -5.48 20.95
C ILE A 506 -11.07 -5.98 21.62
N PHE A 507 -12.14 -5.18 21.61
CA PHE A 507 -13.44 -5.54 22.19
C PHE A 507 -14.01 -6.81 21.55
N LEU A 508 -14.12 -6.84 20.22
CA LEU A 508 -14.61 -8.00 19.47
C LEU A 508 -13.72 -9.23 19.67
N SER A 509 -12.41 -9.05 19.73
CA SER A 509 -11.46 -10.15 19.98
C SER A 509 -11.60 -10.73 21.38
N ARG A 510 -11.79 -9.88 22.41
CA ARG A 510 -12.05 -10.32 23.79
C ARG A 510 -13.40 -11.03 23.92
N LEU A 511 -14.44 -10.50 23.28
CA LEU A 511 -15.76 -11.13 23.25
C LEU A 511 -15.70 -12.50 22.56
N SER A 512 -14.97 -12.60 21.46
CA SER A 512 -14.76 -13.85 20.74
C SER A 512 -13.94 -14.87 21.56
N ALA A 513 -12.98 -14.41 22.37
CA ALA A 513 -12.27 -15.26 23.32
C ALA A 513 -13.20 -15.88 24.38
N LYS A 514 -14.14 -15.07 24.91
CA LYS A 514 -15.18 -15.55 25.83
C LYS A 514 -16.10 -16.57 25.17
N PHE A 515 -16.63 -16.28 23.99
CA PHE A 515 -17.48 -17.21 23.23
C PHE A 515 -16.78 -18.50 22.82
N ALA A 516 -15.46 -18.47 22.61
CA ALA A 516 -14.65 -19.65 22.36
C ALA A 516 -14.32 -20.47 23.62
N GLY A 517 -14.64 -19.97 24.82
CA GLY A 517 -14.25 -20.58 26.08
C GLY A 517 -12.72 -20.66 26.23
N TYR A 518 -11.99 -19.66 25.74
CA TYR A 518 -10.53 -19.61 25.80
C TYR A 518 -10.06 -19.25 27.21
N LYS A 519 -9.34 -20.17 27.87
CA LYS A 519 -8.82 -20.01 29.23
C LYS A 519 -7.35 -19.53 29.30
N GLY A 520 -6.72 -19.27 28.15
CA GLY A 520 -5.31 -18.85 28.09
C GLY A 520 -5.12 -17.33 28.18
N ASP A 521 -3.93 -16.86 27.79
CA ASP A 521 -3.62 -15.43 27.76
C ASP A 521 -4.39 -14.71 26.64
N VAL A 522 -5.45 -14.00 27.03
CA VAL A 522 -6.32 -13.23 26.12
C VAL A 522 -5.53 -12.16 25.36
N LYS A 523 -4.52 -11.54 25.97
CA LYS A 523 -3.68 -10.54 25.28
C LYS A 523 -2.96 -11.19 24.10
N LYS A 524 -2.35 -12.35 24.32
CA LYS A 524 -1.66 -13.11 23.26
C LYS A 524 -2.63 -13.52 22.14
N LEU A 525 -3.85 -13.92 22.49
CA LEU A 525 -4.89 -14.23 21.49
C LEU A 525 -5.28 -13.00 20.67
N VAL A 526 -5.52 -11.85 21.30
CA VAL A 526 -5.87 -10.60 20.61
C VAL A 526 -4.77 -10.17 19.63
N LEU A 527 -3.50 -10.20 20.06
CA LEU A 527 -2.37 -9.88 19.19
C LEU A 527 -2.27 -10.86 18.02
N GLN A 528 -2.46 -12.16 18.27
CA GLN A 528 -2.42 -13.16 17.21
C GLN A 528 -3.58 -12.98 16.21
N LEU A 529 -4.77 -12.59 16.68
CA LEU A 529 -5.93 -12.30 15.84
C LEU A 529 -5.68 -11.11 14.91
N SER A 530 -4.95 -10.08 15.35
CA SER A 530 -4.69 -8.89 14.53
C SER A 530 -3.86 -9.18 13.28
N TYR A 531 -3.18 -10.32 13.23
CA TYR A 531 -2.48 -10.79 12.04
C TYR A 531 -3.39 -10.87 10.81
N MET A 532 -4.69 -11.14 10.98
CA MET A 532 -5.62 -11.23 9.85
C MET A 532 -5.72 -9.92 9.04
N LEU A 533 -5.45 -8.78 9.69
CA LEU A 533 -5.52 -7.46 9.07
C LEU A 533 -4.27 -7.14 8.24
N ILE A 534 -3.19 -7.92 8.35
CA ILE A 534 -1.98 -7.74 7.54
C ILE A 534 -2.27 -8.03 6.06
N PRO A 535 -2.75 -9.23 5.66
CA PRO A 535 -3.17 -9.45 4.28
C PRO A 535 -4.24 -8.48 3.81
N VAL A 536 -5.28 -8.21 4.61
CA VAL A 536 -6.35 -7.27 4.26
C VAL A 536 -5.77 -5.89 3.94
N GLY A 537 -4.88 -5.37 4.80
CA GLY A 537 -4.23 -4.09 4.60
C GLY A 537 -3.34 -4.05 3.35
N ILE A 538 -2.54 -5.10 3.09
CA ILE A 538 -1.70 -5.17 1.88
C ILE A 538 -2.56 -5.06 0.62
N PHE A 539 -3.60 -5.88 0.50
CA PHE A 539 -4.47 -5.87 -0.67
C PHE A 539 -5.31 -4.59 -0.80
N ALA A 540 -5.73 -4.01 0.33
CA ALA A 540 -6.39 -2.70 0.32
C ALA A 540 -5.48 -1.58 -0.20
N TRP A 541 -4.19 -1.57 0.20
CA TRP A 541 -3.21 -0.63 -0.34
C TRP A 541 -2.91 -0.85 -1.82
N ILE A 542 -2.88 -2.10 -2.29
CA ILE A 542 -2.74 -2.40 -3.73
C ILE A 542 -3.97 -1.88 -4.49
N ALA A 543 -5.17 -2.17 -4.00
CA ALA A 543 -6.41 -1.69 -4.59
C ALA A 543 -6.47 -0.15 -4.64
N PHE A 544 -6.03 0.53 -3.58
CA PHE A 544 -5.92 1.99 -3.54
C PHE A 544 -4.92 2.55 -4.58
N SER A 545 -3.78 1.89 -4.77
CA SER A 545 -2.68 2.41 -5.59
C SER A 545 -2.84 2.10 -7.09
N LEU A 546 -3.70 1.14 -7.44
CA LEU A 546 -3.91 0.68 -8.81
C LEU A 546 -4.43 1.80 -9.75
N PRO A 547 -5.47 2.59 -9.40
CA PRO A 547 -5.90 3.71 -10.24
C PRO A 547 -4.77 4.71 -10.49
N SER A 548 -3.88 4.91 -9.51
CA SER A 548 -2.81 5.89 -9.63
C SER A 548 -1.86 5.58 -10.77
N ILE A 549 -1.58 4.31 -11.08
CA ILE A 549 -0.74 3.95 -12.23
C ILE A 549 -1.55 3.79 -13.52
N MET A 550 -2.73 3.15 -13.48
CA MET A 550 -3.52 2.90 -14.69
C MET A 550 -4.03 4.21 -15.32
N VAL A 551 -4.34 5.21 -14.51
CA VAL A 551 -4.83 6.51 -15.00
C VAL A 551 -3.68 7.46 -15.35
N ASN A 552 -2.57 7.42 -14.61
CA ASN A 552 -1.50 8.43 -14.72
C ASN A 552 -0.21 7.91 -15.38
N TYR A 553 -0.23 6.78 -16.09
CA TYR A 553 1.00 6.23 -16.68
C TYR A 553 1.62 7.18 -17.72
N SER A 554 0.82 7.97 -18.44
CA SER A 554 1.31 8.95 -19.41
C SER A 554 2.21 9.99 -18.72
N TYR A 555 1.85 10.44 -17.51
CA TYR A 555 2.71 11.33 -16.73
C TYR A 555 4.05 10.70 -16.38
N VAL A 556 4.11 9.38 -16.16
CA VAL A 556 5.38 8.67 -15.95
C VAL A 556 6.26 8.78 -17.20
N LEU A 557 5.69 8.61 -18.40
CA LEU A 557 6.42 8.75 -19.65
C LEU A 557 6.89 10.19 -19.89
N ASN A 558 6.04 11.16 -19.57
CA ASN A 558 6.35 12.59 -19.75
C ASN A 558 7.52 13.01 -18.87
N VAL A 559 7.50 12.69 -17.57
CA VAL A 559 8.58 13.08 -16.63
C VAL A 559 9.88 12.30 -16.84
N LEU A 560 9.84 11.12 -17.47
CA LEU A 560 11.07 10.42 -17.85
C LEU A 560 11.77 11.12 -19.01
N SER A 561 11.01 11.68 -19.96
CA SER A 561 11.54 12.48 -21.07
C SER A 561 11.92 13.91 -20.66
N ASP A 562 11.20 14.50 -19.71
CA ASP A 562 11.48 15.83 -19.14
C ASP A 562 11.55 15.81 -17.60
N PRO A 563 12.65 15.30 -17.01
CA PRO A 563 12.78 15.13 -15.57
C PRO A 563 12.77 16.43 -14.76
N LEU A 564 13.20 17.55 -15.36
CA LEU A 564 13.25 18.85 -14.69
C LEU A 564 12.07 19.76 -15.06
N GLY A 565 11.31 19.44 -16.12
CA GLY A 565 10.25 20.30 -16.61
C GLY A 565 10.80 21.50 -17.40
N TYR A 566 11.95 21.35 -18.06
CA TYR A 566 12.61 22.43 -18.82
C TYR A 566 12.30 22.35 -20.32
N GLY A 567 11.37 21.50 -20.74
CA GLY A 567 11.03 21.28 -22.14
C GLY A 567 11.95 20.26 -22.83
N TRP A 568 12.60 19.39 -22.06
CA TRP A 568 13.40 18.30 -22.64
C TRP A 568 12.51 17.23 -23.26
N ASN A 569 13.06 16.46 -24.20
CA ASN A 569 12.37 15.31 -24.78
C ASN A 569 13.33 14.14 -25.03
N ILE A 570 13.95 13.67 -23.95
CA ILE A 570 15.06 12.70 -24.02
C ILE A 570 14.67 11.41 -24.75
N PHE A 571 13.43 10.94 -24.57
CA PHE A 571 12.94 9.67 -25.14
C PHE A 571 11.82 9.86 -26.18
N GLY A 572 11.53 11.08 -26.62
CA GLY A 572 10.44 11.35 -27.56
C GLY A 572 9.03 11.32 -26.93
N THR A 573 8.91 11.11 -25.61
CA THR A 573 7.63 10.91 -24.91
C THR A 573 7.19 12.08 -24.05
N ALA A 574 7.80 13.27 -24.14
CA ALA A 574 7.45 14.41 -23.29
C ALA A 574 6.00 14.92 -23.47
N ASN A 575 5.45 14.74 -24.67
CA ASN A 575 4.15 15.28 -25.08
C ASN A 575 3.07 14.19 -25.25
N VAL A 576 3.22 13.03 -24.62
CA VAL A 576 2.18 11.99 -24.67
C VAL A 576 0.95 12.53 -23.96
N SER A 577 -0.17 12.52 -24.68
CA SER A 577 -1.45 13.01 -24.17
C SER A 577 -1.96 12.15 -23.02
N PHE A 578 -2.79 12.74 -22.17
CA PHE A 578 -3.44 12.02 -21.10
C PHE A 578 -4.46 11.04 -21.69
N ASN A 579 -4.19 9.73 -21.52
CA ASN A 579 -5.05 8.66 -22.01
C ASN A 579 -5.07 7.51 -21.00
N PRO A 580 -6.05 7.43 -20.09
CA PRO A 580 -6.14 6.38 -19.08
C PRO A 580 -6.18 4.97 -19.67
N PHE A 581 -5.46 4.02 -19.06
CA PHE A 581 -5.41 2.62 -19.50
C PHE A 581 -6.58 1.81 -18.92
N TYR A 582 -7.63 1.59 -19.71
CA TYR A 582 -8.85 0.81 -19.35
C TYR A 582 -9.41 1.11 -17.95
N PRO A 583 -9.77 2.38 -17.67
CA PRO A 583 -10.23 2.79 -16.34
C PRO A 583 -11.49 2.04 -15.87
N GLU A 584 -12.34 1.55 -16.79
CA GLU A 584 -13.57 0.82 -16.50
C GLU A 584 -13.34 -0.54 -15.81
N ILE A 585 -12.16 -1.15 -15.95
CA ILE A 585 -11.82 -2.45 -15.34
C ILE A 585 -11.31 -2.28 -13.90
N VAL A 586 -10.89 -1.06 -13.52
CA VAL A 586 -10.29 -0.76 -12.22
C VAL A 586 -11.17 -1.22 -11.04
N PRO A 587 -12.49 -0.94 -10.99
CA PRO A 587 -13.33 -1.37 -9.87
C PRO A 587 -13.42 -2.89 -9.73
N LEU A 588 -13.41 -3.63 -10.83
CA LEU A 588 -13.41 -5.10 -10.82
C LEU A 588 -12.12 -5.63 -10.16
N ILE A 589 -10.96 -5.12 -10.59
CA ILE A 589 -9.66 -5.55 -10.04
C ILE A 589 -9.57 -5.19 -8.55
N GLN A 590 -10.00 -3.98 -8.17
CA GLN A 590 -10.05 -3.56 -6.78
C GLN A 590 -10.91 -4.50 -5.93
N GLY A 591 -12.09 -4.90 -6.42
CA GLY A 591 -12.94 -5.88 -5.76
C GLY A 591 -12.25 -7.24 -5.56
N LEU A 592 -11.67 -7.80 -6.61
CA LEU A 592 -10.96 -9.09 -6.55
C LEU A 592 -9.76 -9.06 -5.59
N LEU A 593 -9.01 -7.95 -5.56
CA LEU A 593 -7.90 -7.76 -4.62
C LEU A 593 -8.37 -7.78 -3.17
N LEU A 594 -9.46 -7.06 -2.85
CA LEU A 594 -10.02 -7.01 -1.51
C LEU A 594 -10.53 -8.38 -1.05
N LEU A 595 -11.21 -9.13 -1.92
CA LEU A 595 -11.63 -10.51 -1.65
C LEU A 595 -10.43 -11.43 -1.37
N THR A 596 -9.35 -11.27 -2.14
CA THR A 596 -8.09 -12.01 -1.94
C THR A 596 -7.46 -11.69 -0.58
N GLY A 597 -7.44 -10.42 -0.20
CA GLY A 597 -6.99 -9.98 1.12
C GLY A 597 -7.81 -10.58 2.26
N LEU A 598 -9.14 -10.60 2.12
CA LEU A 598 -10.05 -11.20 3.09
C LEU A 598 -9.79 -12.71 3.25
N TYR A 599 -9.67 -13.42 2.13
CA TYR A 599 -9.39 -14.85 2.09
C TYR A 599 -8.08 -15.17 2.84
N PHE A 600 -6.98 -14.50 2.48
CA PHE A 600 -5.70 -14.74 3.12
C PHE A 600 -5.70 -14.32 4.59
N GLY A 601 -6.35 -13.20 4.94
CA GLY A 601 -6.45 -12.73 6.32
C GLY A 601 -7.06 -13.78 7.24
N ILE A 602 -8.27 -14.25 6.91
CA ILE A 602 -9.02 -15.22 7.72
C ILE A 602 -8.36 -16.61 7.70
N ASN A 603 -7.91 -17.07 6.53
CA ASN A 603 -7.26 -18.39 6.41
C ASN A 603 -5.93 -18.45 7.19
N ARG A 604 -5.09 -17.41 7.11
CA ARG A 604 -3.78 -17.41 7.77
C ARG A 604 -3.90 -17.23 9.27
N VAL A 605 -4.83 -16.42 9.77
CA VAL A 605 -5.06 -16.31 11.22
C VAL A 605 -5.59 -17.61 11.80
N TYR A 606 -6.48 -18.34 11.10
CA TYR A 606 -6.92 -19.67 11.52
C TYR A 606 -5.76 -20.65 11.71
N LEU A 607 -4.80 -20.64 10.79
CA LEU A 607 -3.59 -21.46 10.92
C LEU A 607 -2.62 -20.95 11.98
N SER A 608 -2.67 -19.67 12.34
CA SER A 608 -1.82 -19.08 13.38
C SER A 608 -2.25 -19.46 14.79
N LEU A 609 -3.54 -19.76 14.98
CA LEU A 609 -4.12 -20.12 16.28
C LEU A 609 -3.90 -21.59 16.66
N THR A 610 -3.35 -22.43 15.78
CA THR A 610 -3.14 -23.87 16.05
C THR A 610 -2.25 -24.12 17.27
N GLY A 611 -1.27 -23.24 17.53
CA GLY A 611 -0.42 -23.32 18.71
C GLY A 611 -1.04 -22.76 20.01
N LEU A 612 -2.14 -22.01 19.92
CA LEU A 612 -2.84 -21.44 21.09
C LEU A 612 -4.12 -22.21 21.44
N ILE A 613 -4.82 -22.71 20.43
CA ILE A 613 -6.10 -23.40 20.55
C ILE A 613 -6.02 -24.66 19.68
N ALA A 614 -5.84 -25.82 20.32
CA ALA A 614 -5.74 -27.11 19.63
C ALA A 614 -7.07 -27.53 18.98
N ASP A 615 -8.19 -27.27 19.64
CA ASP A 615 -9.54 -27.60 19.16
C ASP A 615 -9.96 -26.74 17.96
N PRO A 616 -10.22 -27.35 16.78
CA PRO A 616 -10.71 -26.65 15.59
C PRO A 616 -12.02 -25.88 15.82
N SER A 617 -12.94 -26.39 16.65
CA SER A 617 -14.24 -25.75 16.90
C SER A 617 -14.06 -24.45 17.67
N LYS A 618 -13.28 -24.48 18.76
CA LYS A 618 -12.90 -23.28 19.52
C LYS A 618 -12.13 -22.26 18.67
N ARG A 619 -11.26 -22.71 17.75
CA ARG A 619 -10.59 -21.80 16.79
C ARG A 619 -11.56 -21.05 15.90
N LYS A 620 -12.59 -21.72 15.35
CA LYS A 620 -13.62 -21.04 14.55
C LYS A 620 -14.33 -19.97 15.36
N LYS A 621 -14.76 -20.32 16.58
CA LYS A 621 -15.43 -19.39 17.50
C LYS A 621 -14.56 -18.18 17.84
N ALA A 622 -13.26 -18.39 18.02
CA ALA A 622 -12.29 -17.34 18.34
C ALA A 622 -11.99 -16.36 17.17
N ILE A 623 -12.32 -16.74 15.92
CA ILE A 623 -12.10 -15.91 14.73
C ILE A 623 -13.39 -15.27 14.25
N LEU A 624 -14.56 -15.72 14.72
CA LEU A 624 -15.87 -15.30 14.21
C LEU A 624 -16.04 -13.78 14.22
N LEU A 625 -15.95 -13.13 15.39
CA LEU A 625 -16.16 -11.68 15.48
C LEU A 625 -15.03 -10.85 14.85
N PRO A 626 -13.74 -11.16 15.07
CA PRO A 626 -12.66 -10.49 14.34
C PRO A 626 -12.74 -10.68 12.82
N GLY A 627 -13.26 -11.83 12.37
CA GLY A 627 -13.54 -12.13 10.97
C GLY A 627 -14.64 -11.25 10.39
N PHE A 628 -15.73 -11.02 11.14
CA PHE A 628 -16.75 -10.05 10.76
C PHE A 628 -16.22 -8.62 10.72
N PHE A 629 -15.32 -8.25 11.63
CA PHE A 629 -14.63 -6.96 11.56
C PHE A 629 -13.83 -6.82 10.26
N ALA A 630 -13.03 -7.83 9.90
CA ALA A 630 -12.28 -7.83 8.63
C ALA A 630 -13.21 -7.76 7.39
N LEU A 631 -14.34 -8.49 7.41
CA LEU A 631 -15.38 -8.43 6.38
C LEU A 631 -15.98 -7.03 6.26
N ALA A 632 -16.34 -6.41 7.39
CA ALA A 632 -16.90 -5.06 7.42
C ALA A 632 -15.92 -4.04 6.84
N VAL A 633 -14.63 -4.13 7.20
CA VAL A 633 -13.60 -3.27 6.63
C VAL A 633 -13.48 -3.47 5.11
N VAL A 634 -13.49 -4.71 4.62
CA VAL A 634 -13.47 -4.99 3.17
C VAL A 634 -14.70 -4.41 2.48
N ASN A 635 -15.87 -4.51 3.10
CA ASN A 635 -17.11 -3.93 2.56
C ASN A 635 -17.10 -2.39 2.54
N ILE A 636 -16.43 -1.74 3.50
CA ILE A 636 -16.18 -0.29 3.43
C ILE A 636 -15.36 0.06 2.18
N PHE A 637 -14.29 -0.69 1.89
CA PHE A 637 -13.52 -0.46 0.67
C PHE A 637 -14.33 -0.77 -0.60
N LEU A 638 -15.11 -1.85 -0.62
CA LEU A 638 -16.00 -2.16 -1.75
C LEU A 638 -17.01 -1.05 -1.99
N LYS A 639 -17.58 -0.46 -0.93
CA LYS A 639 -18.47 0.70 -1.02
C LYS A 639 -17.76 1.90 -1.64
N LEU A 640 -16.56 2.23 -1.16
CA LEU A 640 -15.78 3.35 -1.67
C LEU A 640 -15.37 3.19 -3.14
N TYR A 641 -15.02 1.98 -3.57
CA TYR A 641 -14.50 1.74 -4.92
C TYR A 641 -15.58 1.42 -5.95
N LEU A 642 -16.61 0.68 -5.57
CA LEU A 642 -17.60 0.16 -6.51
C LEU A 642 -18.97 0.85 -6.43
N GLY A 643 -19.34 1.58 -5.37
CA GLY A 643 -20.58 2.39 -5.34
C GLY A 643 -21.32 2.46 -4.02
#